data_AF-A0A9D4SQ04-F1
#
_entry.id   AF-A0A9D4SQ04-F1
#
_cell.length_a   1.000
_cell.length_b   1.000
_cell.length_c   1.000
_cell.angle_alpha   90.00
_cell.angle_beta   90.00
_cell.angle_gamma   90.00
#
_symmetry.space_group_name_H-M   'P 1'
#
loop_
_entity.id
_entity.type
_entity.pdbx_description
1 polymer ?
#
loop_
_entity_poly.entity_id
_entity_poly.type
_entity_poly.pdbx_seq_one_letter_code
_entity_poly.pdbx_strand_id
1 'polypeptide(L)'
;MGILVKYAAGDRVQAKTGHFRSVPLRVRRVEEEVNYELFAKLRRASSAMYDKVLVIGNGGREHAIVWKLAQSPRIQTIYVAPGNAGTSTESKAVNVDIDVKSNKTVVDWCKANGIALVAIGPEEYLCRGLADDLEAAGVKCFGPSAKAAEIEASKAFSKDFMAKHGIPTAQYQNFENAESAKTYIRNADFPALVVKASGLAAGKGVIVAADKTEAIAAIDTIMKDKVLGSAGDTVVVEELLDGDEISVLVFSDGVNYSVMPPAQDHKRLKDGDQGPNTGGMGAYCPCPLVSDQVMEQIRVEVVQRTLDGMRKDGRKFVGVLFAGIMLTKSGPKVLEFNCRFGDPETESVLPLLESDLYETMLACTEGNLPRALPVWKKNLYAVGVVLASGGYPQSYPKGKIITGLEKAREHGVQIFHAGTTKSENHIVTSGGRVMVCLATHSDLRTAKQLAQLGAEIVHFEGKFFRHDIAFRAIGRVSKKDPLTYSMSGVDIAAGDRLGAEPLFFLDYFACGKLDPGVAKQVIAGIAEGCRQAKCSLIGGETAEMPGMYAIGDYDLAGFSVGAVERDRVLPRSDIKDGDVIIGFPSSGIHSNGYSLVRKVVERAGLRYDAQAIIDESEGQGRIVGQILAIEEGSPKVNVRNFQESLNTRADKIVKKKFGVLISGSGTNLQALIDHIEHMNGRSAAEIVLVISNVDGVEGLRRAQRAGIPTKVISHKGYKVRAEHAGYQYCGACAAHAYKQVDPTAVRRVFILGPSHHARIGGCGLSPAKSYRTPLYDLTINQEVYEELYETGAFEEVSIHVDENEHSLEMHLPYIAKVMENQEFTIVPIIVGSLSPENEAFYGRLLSKYLADADNLFVISSDFCHWGARFHYQFYDKSWGNIHQSIEKLDKQGMSIIEELSPTAFTAYLKKYGNTICGRHPIGVLLNAVDTLQNSGNGHRMALKFLKYAQSSQCMSMSDSSVSYASAALRLE
;
A
#
# COMPACT_ATOMS: atom_id res chain seq x y z
N MET A 1 -18.21 4.36 29.93
CA MET A 1 -19.61 4.36 29.43
C MET A 1 -20.32 5.72 29.65
N GLY A 2 -19.62 6.86 29.64
CA GLY A 2 -20.27 8.14 29.92
C GLY A 2 -19.52 9.35 29.37
N ILE A 3 -19.80 9.70 28.11
CA ILE A 3 -19.82 11.05 27.51
C ILE A 3 -20.60 10.87 26.20
N LEU A 4 -21.91 11.15 26.21
CA LEU A 4 -22.74 11.16 24.99
C LEU A 4 -24.04 11.98 25.16
N VAL A 5 -23.98 13.06 25.97
CA VAL A 5 -25.06 14.06 26.08
C VAL A 5 -24.45 15.44 26.31
N LYS A 6 -24.25 16.19 25.21
CA LYS A 6 -24.34 17.66 25.12
C LYS A 6 -23.93 18.12 23.72
N TYR A 7 -24.92 18.41 22.88
CA TYR A 7 -25.00 19.58 21.99
C TYR A 7 -26.32 19.52 21.22
N ALA A 8 -27.36 20.12 21.81
CA ALA A 8 -28.65 20.36 21.16
C ALA A 8 -29.35 21.54 21.85
N ALA A 9 -29.02 22.77 21.44
CA ALA A 9 -29.75 24.00 21.77
C ALA A 9 -29.29 25.17 20.88
N GLY A 10 -30.20 25.75 20.08
CA GLY A 10 -30.07 27.04 19.35
C GLY A 10 -28.96 27.14 18.28
N ASP A 11 -29.15 27.68 17.08
CA ASP A 11 -30.33 28.31 16.47
C ASP A 11 -30.34 28.12 14.94
N ARG A 12 -31.51 28.31 14.32
CA ARG A 12 -31.73 28.14 12.88
C ARG A 12 -31.10 29.28 12.05
N VAL A 13 -30.21 28.95 11.10
CA VAL A 13 -30.09 29.71 9.83
C VAL A 13 -29.99 28.73 8.66
N GLN A 14 -30.68 29.03 7.56
CA GLN A 14 -30.96 28.12 6.45
C GLN A 14 -29.74 27.85 5.56
N ALA A 15 -29.46 26.57 5.30
CA ALA A 15 -28.61 26.17 4.18
C ALA A 15 -29.34 26.37 2.84
N LYS A 16 -28.60 26.83 1.82
CA LYS A 16 -28.96 26.63 0.40
C LYS A 16 -27.93 25.72 -0.26
N THR A 17 -28.44 24.69 -0.91
CA THR A 17 -27.71 23.54 -1.45
C THR A 17 -26.87 23.84 -2.68
N GLY A 18 -25.64 23.36 -2.70
CA GLY A 18 -24.90 22.97 -3.92
C GLY A 18 -24.72 21.45 -3.90
N HIS A 19 -24.94 20.77 -5.03
CA HIS A 19 -24.95 19.30 -5.10
C HIS A 19 -23.60 18.72 -5.54
N PHE A 20 -23.10 17.74 -4.79
CA PHE A 20 -22.07 16.80 -5.27
C PHE A 20 -22.70 15.44 -5.58
N ARG A 21 -22.34 14.86 -6.73
CA ARG A 21 -22.78 13.51 -7.12
C ARG A 21 -21.84 12.47 -6.51
N SER A 22 -22.36 11.60 -5.65
CA SER A 22 -21.66 10.40 -5.19
C SER A 22 -21.49 9.39 -6.33
N VAL A 23 -20.28 8.88 -6.53
CA VAL A 23 -20.00 7.76 -7.46
C VAL A 23 -20.03 6.45 -6.66
N PRO A 24 -20.86 5.45 -7.05
CA PRO A 24 -20.93 4.19 -6.31
C PRO A 24 -19.63 3.38 -6.41
N LEU A 25 -19.17 2.87 -5.27
CA LEU A 25 -17.98 2.01 -5.15
C LEU A 25 -18.26 0.64 -5.77
N ARG A 26 -17.77 0.42 -7.00
CA ARG A 26 -17.88 -0.89 -7.67
C ARG A 26 -17.01 -1.94 -6.98
N VAL A 27 -17.64 -2.91 -6.34
CA VAL A 27 -17.01 -4.15 -5.91
C VAL A 27 -16.59 -4.96 -7.16
N ARG A 28 -15.41 -5.56 -7.11
CA ARG A 28 -15.00 -6.68 -7.97
C ARG A 28 -14.50 -7.80 -7.06
N ARG A 29 -14.87 -9.03 -7.37
CA ARG A 29 -14.31 -10.25 -6.77
C ARG A 29 -13.96 -11.25 -7.87
N VAL A 30 -13.14 -12.22 -7.49
CA VAL A 30 -12.49 -13.24 -8.33
C VAL A 30 -12.99 -14.60 -7.86
N GLU A 31 -13.16 -15.53 -8.79
CA GLU A 31 -13.53 -16.92 -8.53
C GLU A 31 -12.27 -17.75 -8.27
N GLU A 32 -12.25 -18.58 -7.22
CA GLU A 32 -11.32 -19.71 -7.08
C GLU A 32 -11.98 -20.79 -6.21
N GLU A 33 -12.01 -22.03 -6.71
CA GLU A 33 -12.64 -23.18 -6.05
C GLU A 33 -11.66 -23.86 -5.09
N VAL A 34 -12.13 -24.30 -3.92
CA VAL A 34 -11.35 -25.10 -2.97
C VAL A 34 -12.02 -26.45 -2.74
N ASN A 35 -11.37 -27.52 -3.21
CA ASN A 35 -11.87 -28.89 -3.12
C ASN A 35 -11.35 -29.60 -1.84
N TYR A 36 -12.27 -29.96 -0.94
CA TYR A 36 -11.96 -30.45 0.41
C TYR A 36 -11.40 -31.88 0.46
N GLU A 37 -11.49 -32.70 -0.59
CA GLU A 37 -10.99 -34.08 -0.56
C GLU A 37 -9.46 -34.22 -0.45
N LEU A 38 -8.70 -33.19 -0.86
CA LEU A 38 -7.24 -33.25 -0.86
C LEU A 38 -6.65 -33.29 0.58
N PHE A 39 -7.28 -32.59 1.52
CA PHE A 39 -6.87 -32.56 2.93
C PHE A 39 -6.98 -33.93 3.62
N ALA A 40 -7.97 -34.75 3.24
CA ALA A 40 -8.15 -36.09 3.80
C ALA A 40 -7.07 -37.08 3.35
N LYS A 41 -6.56 -36.96 2.11
CA LYS A 41 -5.50 -37.82 1.58
C LYS A 41 -4.13 -37.51 2.20
N LEU A 42 -3.82 -36.24 2.48
CA LEU A 42 -2.53 -35.82 3.04
C LEU A 42 -2.24 -36.40 4.44
N ARG A 43 -3.27 -36.63 5.27
CA ARG A 43 -3.09 -37.25 6.61
C ARG A 43 -2.68 -38.73 6.59
N ARG A 44 -2.75 -39.44 5.46
CA ARG A 44 -2.32 -40.85 5.35
C ARG A 44 -0.89 -41.04 4.85
N ALA A 45 -0.20 -39.99 4.42
CA ALA A 45 1.20 -40.03 3.99
C ALA A 45 2.20 -39.87 5.16
N SER A 46 1.97 -40.60 6.26
CA SER A 46 2.79 -40.53 7.48
C SER A 46 4.08 -41.36 7.39
N SER A 47 4.97 -40.99 6.46
CA SER A 47 6.39 -41.41 6.47
C SER A 47 7.28 -40.46 5.65
N ALA A 48 6.97 -39.17 5.65
CA ALA A 48 7.70 -38.18 4.83
C ALA A 48 9.18 -38.12 5.24
N MET A 49 10.07 -38.57 4.35
CA MET A 49 11.49 -38.23 4.44
C MET A 49 11.61 -36.73 4.19
N TYR A 50 12.17 -36.00 5.16
CA TYR A 50 12.52 -34.60 4.96
C TYR A 50 13.76 -34.50 4.05
N ASP A 51 13.74 -33.53 3.13
CA ASP A 51 14.78 -33.39 2.11
C ASP A 51 16.04 -32.69 2.66
N LYS A 52 17.22 -33.12 2.19
CA LYS A 52 18.49 -32.45 2.46
C LYS A 52 18.99 -31.73 1.22
N VAL A 53 19.43 -30.49 1.37
CA VAL A 53 19.88 -29.63 0.26
C VAL A 53 21.34 -29.24 0.45
N LEU A 54 22.10 -29.11 -0.63
CA LEU A 54 23.44 -28.52 -0.64
C LEU A 54 23.42 -27.22 -1.44
N VAL A 55 23.90 -26.12 -0.87
CA VAL A 55 24.13 -24.85 -1.56
C VAL A 55 25.64 -24.65 -1.74
N ILE A 56 26.08 -24.39 -2.96
CA ILE A 56 27.50 -24.18 -3.27
C ILE A 56 27.78 -22.70 -3.47
N GLY A 57 28.75 -22.18 -2.70
CA GLY A 57 29.21 -20.80 -2.69
C GLY A 57 29.36 -20.21 -1.27
N ASN A 58 29.58 -18.90 -1.20
CA ASN A 58 29.90 -18.16 0.03
C ASN A 58 29.58 -16.65 0.00
N GLY A 59 28.90 -16.14 -1.04
CA GLY A 59 28.50 -14.74 -1.19
C GLY A 59 27.17 -14.38 -0.50
N GLY A 60 26.75 -13.13 -0.68
CA GLY A 60 25.47 -12.62 -0.15
C GLY A 60 24.27 -13.31 -0.79
N ARG A 61 24.35 -13.55 -2.10
CA ARG A 61 23.41 -14.37 -2.88
C ARG A 61 23.21 -15.77 -2.29
N GLU A 62 24.28 -16.48 -1.94
CA GLU A 62 24.15 -17.80 -1.33
C GLU A 62 23.49 -17.71 0.06
N HIS A 63 23.76 -16.66 0.84
CA HIS A 63 23.04 -16.42 2.10
C HIS A 63 21.55 -16.12 1.85
N ALA A 64 21.18 -15.30 0.86
CA ALA A 64 19.78 -15.06 0.50
C ALA A 64 19.05 -16.33 0.03
N ILE A 65 19.73 -17.20 -0.74
CA ILE A 65 19.22 -18.52 -1.14
C ILE A 65 19.00 -19.41 0.09
N VAL A 66 20.00 -19.52 0.99
CA VAL A 66 19.92 -20.33 2.22
C VAL A 66 18.82 -19.82 3.16
N TRP A 67 18.72 -18.51 3.37
CA TRP A 67 17.67 -17.84 4.15
C TRP A 67 16.27 -18.13 3.61
N LYS A 68 16.10 -18.12 2.28
CA LYS A 68 14.80 -18.41 1.65
C LYS A 68 14.48 -19.91 1.68
N LEU A 69 15.46 -20.78 1.47
CA LEU A 69 15.29 -22.24 1.59
C LEU A 69 15.00 -22.67 3.03
N ALA A 70 15.54 -21.99 4.04
CA ALA A 70 15.29 -22.30 5.46
C ALA A 70 13.79 -22.17 5.84
N GLN A 71 13.02 -21.38 5.07
CA GLN A 71 11.58 -21.21 5.24
C GLN A 71 10.77 -22.42 4.73
N SER A 72 11.33 -23.29 3.88
CA SER A 72 10.62 -24.47 3.33
C SER A 72 10.27 -25.49 4.42
N PRO A 73 9.00 -25.95 4.54
CA PRO A 73 8.63 -26.99 5.49
C PRO A 73 9.15 -28.39 5.10
N ARG A 74 9.60 -28.59 3.86
CA ARG A 74 10.12 -29.88 3.36
C ARG A 74 11.58 -30.14 3.69
N ILE A 75 12.38 -29.09 3.86
CA ILE A 75 13.82 -29.21 4.09
C ILE A 75 14.12 -29.50 5.56
N GLN A 76 14.91 -30.56 5.81
CA GLN A 76 15.50 -30.87 7.12
C GLN A 76 16.76 -30.06 7.39
N THR A 77 17.64 -30.00 6.40
CA THR A 77 19.02 -29.51 6.56
C THR A 77 19.53 -28.93 5.26
N ILE A 78 20.16 -27.76 5.34
CA ILE A 78 20.80 -27.05 4.24
C ILE A 78 22.29 -27.07 4.53
N TYR A 79 23.04 -27.87 3.79
CA TYR A 79 24.49 -27.82 3.82
C TYR A 79 24.97 -26.68 2.93
N VAL A 80 26.01 -25.95 3.33
CA VAL A 80 26.55 -24.83 2.57
C VAL A 80 28.06 -24.99 2.40
N ALA A 81 28.55 -25.05 1.16
CA ALA A 81 29.94 -25.37 0.85
C ALA A 81 30.64 -24.23 0.08
N PRO A 82 31.60 -23.50 0.69
CA PRO A 82 31.99 -23.52 2.11
C PRO A 82 31.09 -22.64 3.01
N GLY A 83 30.20 -21.81 2.42
CA GLY A 83 29.42 -20.82 3.16
C GLY A 83 30.26 -19.69 3.76
N ASN A 84 29.65 -18.89 4.63
CA ASN A 84 30.28 -17.77 5.34
C ASN A 84 29.76 -17.67 6.79
N ALA A 85 30.16 -16.64 7.54
CA ALA A 85 29.75 -16.51 8.95
C ALA A 85 28.22 -16.45 9.14
N GLY A 86 27.50 -15.79 8.22
CA GLY A 86 26.05 -15.60 8.28
C GLY A 86 25.24 -16.83 7.85
N THR A 87 25.67 -17.57 6.82
CA THR A 87 24.98 -18.81 6.41
C THR A 87 24.89 -19.83 7.55
N SER A 88 25.90 -19.87 8.42
CA SER A 88 25.89 -20.73 9.62
C SER A 88 24.96 -20.27 10.76
N THR A 89 24.17 -19.22 10.56
CA THR A 89 23.19 -18.71 11.55
C THR A 89 21.73 -18.92 11.15
N GLU A 90 21.48 -19.40 9.93
CA GLU A 90 20.13 -19.71 9.46
C GLU A 90 19.62 -21.03 10.06
N SER A 91 18.34 -21.08 10.42
CA SER A 91 17.76 -22.09 11.35
C SER A 91 17.87 -23.56 10.94
N LYS A 92 18.18 -23.85 9.67
CA LYS A 92 18.36 -25.21 9.12
C LYS A 92 19.74 -25.41 8.48
N ALA A 93 20.63 -24.44 8.58
CA ALA A 93 21.85 -24.37 7.77
C ALA A 93 23.11 -24.77 8.53
N VAL A 94 23.98 -25.53 7.86
CA VAL A 94 25.28 -25.97 8.38
C VAL A 94 26.34 -25.79 7.29
N ASN A 95 27.37 -24.99 7.58
CA ASN A 95 28.51 -24.87 6.67
C ASN A 95 29.34 -26.16 6.72
N VAL A 96 29.84 -26.61 5.57
CA VAL A 96 30.64 -27.84 5.43
C VAL A 96 31.92 -27.57 4.65
N ASP A 97 33.03 -28.11 5.14
CA ASP A 97 34.32 -28.03 4.45
C ASP A 97 34.42 -29.17 3.43
N ILE A 98 34.15 -28.84 2.17
CA ILE A 98 34.20 -29.74 1.02
C ILE A 98 35.04 -29.04 -0.05
N ASP A 99 35.96 -29.76 -0.69
CA ASP A 99 36.65 -29.25 -1.86
C ASP A 99 35.70 -29.15 -3.07
N VAL A 100 34.99 -28.02 -3.16
CA VAL A 100 34.11 -27.65 -4.27
C VAL A 100 34.87 -27.42 -5.59
N LYS A 101 36.21 -27.47 -5.62
CA LYS A 101 36.99 -27.45 -6.87
C LYS A 101 37.08 -28.83 -7.54
N SER A 102 36.80 -29.90 -6.80
CA SER A 102 36.73 -31.26 -7.32
C SER A 102 35.26 -31.69 -7.48
N ASN A 103 34.78 -31.76 -8.73
CA ASN A 103 33.40 -32.22 -9.00
C ASN A 103 33.15 -33.61 -8.40
N LYS A 104 34.13 -34.52 -8.52
CA LYS A 104 34.07 -35.86 -7.95
C LYS A 104 33.85 -35.83 -6.43
N THR A 105 34.58 -34.96 -5.72
CA THR A 105 34.46 -34.83 -4.26
C THR A 105 33.05 -34.38 -3.85
N VAL A 106 32.48 -33.41 -4.58
CA VAL A 106 31.10 -32.95 -4.35
C VAL A 106 30.09 -34.06 -4.63
N VAL A 107 30.21 -34.77 -5.75
CA VAL A 107 29.31 -35.87 -6.14
C VAL A 107 29.34 -37.02 -5.14
N ASP A 108 30.54 -37.48 -4.75
CA ASP A 108 30.73 -38.54 -3.77
C ASP A 108 30.09 -38.14 -2.42
N TRP A 109 30.32 -36.90 -1.98
CA TRP A 109 29.77 -36.37 -0.73
C TRP A 109 28.24 -36.26 -0.77
N CYS A 110 27.66 -35.80 -1.88
CA CYS A 110 26.20 -35.74 -2.07
C CYS A 110 25.55 -37.12 -1.95
N LYS A 111 26.15 -38.15 -2.56
CA LYS A 111 25.68 -39.54 -2.43
C LYS A 111 25.80 -40.05 -1.00
N ALA A 112 26.93 -39.82 -0.34
CA ALA A 112 27.17 -40.27 1.03
C ALA A 112 26.21 -39.65 2.06
N ASN A 113 25.74 -38.42 1.83
CA ASN A 113 24.88 -37.68 2.78
C ASN A 113 23.38 -37.73 2.45
N GLY A 114 23.01 -38.27 1.28
CA GLY A 114 21.62 -38.35 0.82
C GLY A 114 21.05 -36.98 0.42
N ILE A 115 21.80 -36.22 -0.37
CA ILE A 115 21.39 -34.89 -0.83
C ILE A 115 20.33 -35.03 -1.94
N ALA A 116 19.15 -34.45 -1.72
CA ALA A 116 18.02 -34.48 -2.63
C ALA A 116 18.13 -33.44 -3.75
N LEU A 117 18.77 -32.30 -3.48
CA LEU A 117 18.97 -31.20 -4.42
C LEU A 117 20.29 -30.47 -4.13
N VAL A 118 21.05 -30.14 -5.16
CA VAL A 118 22.17 -29.19 -5.10
C VAL A 118 21.76 -27.89 -5.79
N ALA A 119 21.97 -26.73 -5.16
CA ALA A 119 21.81 -25.42 -5.77
C ALA A 119 23.18 -24.74 -5.91
N ILE A 120 23.58 -24.43 -7.14
CA ILE A 120 24.90 -23.85 -7.44
C ILE A 120 24.75 -22.33 -7.59
N GLY A 121 25.42 -21.56 -6.74
CA GLY A 121 25.42 -20.10 -6.81
C GLY A 121 26.43 -19.53 -7.82
N PRO A 122 27.74 -19.81 -7.68
CA PRO A 122 28.77 -19.29 -8.59
C PRO A 122 28.85 -20.00 -9.94
N GLU A 123 29.11 -19.21 -10.98
CA GLU A 123 29.24 -19.61 -12.38
C GLU A 123 30.40 -20.57 -12.67
N GLU A 124 31.51 -20.49 -11.92
CA GLU A 124 32.71 -21.31 -12.13
C GLU A 124 32.38 -22.81 -12.14
N TYR A 125 31.54 -23.25 -11.20
CA TYR A 125 31.17 -24.65 -11.04
C TYR A 125 30.22 -25.14 -12.12
N LEU A 126 29.35 -24.26 -12.64
CA LEU A 126 28.47 -24.54 -13.78
C LEU A 126 29.31 -24.71 -15.06
N CYS A 127 30.23 -23.78 -15.31
CA CYS A 127 31.14 -23.82 -16.46
C CYS A 127 32.06 -25.04 -16.47
N ARG A 128 32.40 -25.58 -15.29
CA ARG A 128 33.19 -26.83 -15.13
C ARG A 128 32.34 -28.11 -15.16
N GLY A 129 31.03 -28.02 -15.41
CA GLY A 129 30.17 -29.19 -15.59
C GLY A 129 29.79 -29.92 -14.30
N LEU A 130 29.83 -29.24 -13.14
CA LEU A 130 29.39 -29.86 -11.88
C LEU A 130 27.91 -30.29 -11.93
N ALA A 131 27.06 -29.53 -12.65
CA ALA A 131 25.67 -29.89 -12.87
C ALA A 131 25.54 -31.20 -13.68
N ASP A 132 26.33 -31.36 -14.74
CA ASP A 132 26.37 -32.57 -15.57
C ASP A 132 26.82 -33.80 -14.76
N ASP A 133 27.88 -33.66 -13.95
CA ASP A 133 28.40 -34.73 -13.09
C ASP A 133 27.41 -35.15 -11.99
N LEU A 134 26.65 -34.20 -11.44
CA LEU A 134 25.59 -34.46 -10.45
C LEU A 134 24.38 -35.16 -11.08
N GLU A 135 23.93 -34.71 -12.26
CA GLU A 135 22.81 -35.33 -12.99
C GLU A 135 23.15 -36.76 -13.43
N ALA A 136 24.35 -36.98 -13.99
CA ALA A 136 24.87 -38.33 -14.32
C ALA A 136 25.02 -39.23 -13.08
N ALA A 137 25.17 -38.63 -11.89
CA ALA A 137 25.21 -39.31 -10.61
C ALA A 137 23.82 -39.60 -9.99
N GLY A 138 22.73 -39.11 -10.59
CA GLY A 138 21.37 -39.24 -10.07
C GLY A 138 21.00 -38.24 -8.97
N VAL A 139 21.80 -37.18 -8.78
CA VAL A 139 21.55 -36.10 -7.81
C VAL A 139 20.97 -34.89 -8.56
N LYS A 140 19.79 -34.41 -8.16
CA LYS A 140 19.16 -33.25 -8.81
C LYS A 140 20.03 -32.00 -8.61
N CYS A 141 20.27 -31.25 -9.68
CA CYS A 141 21.05 -30.02 -9.64
C CYS A 141 20.23 -28.85 -10.20
N PHE A 142 19.99 -27.82 -9.37
CA PHE A 142 19.45 -26.55 -9.80
C PHE A 142 20.60 -25.67 -10.31
N GLY A 143 20.85 -25.78 -11.61
CA GLY A 143 21.85 -25.02 -12.35
C GLY A 143 22.03 -25.62 -13.76
N PRO A 144 22.45 -24.81 -14.76
CA PRO A 144 22.62 -25.29 -16.12
C PRO A 144 23.85 -26.21 -16.28
N SER A 145 23.78 -27.12 -17.25
CA SER A 145 24.95 -27.85 -17.76
C SER A 145 26.06 -26.91 -18.22
N ALA A 146 27.31 -27.37 -18.25
CA ALA A 146 28.42 -26.59 -18.83
C ALA A 146 28.11 -26.10 -20.25
N LYS A 147 27.43 -26.95 -21.04
CA LYS A 147 26.98 -26.61 -22.40
C LYS A 147 25.91 -25.52 -22.41
N ALA A 148 25.06 -25.39 -21.39
CA ALA A 148 24.13 -24.27 -21.28
C ALA A 148 24.76 -23.03 -20.64
N ALA A 149 25.73 -23.21 -19.73
CA ALA A 149 26.49 -22.14 -19.07
C ALA A 149 27.43 -21.36 -20.01
N GLU A 150 27.74 -21.90 -21.20
CA GLU A 150 28.54 -21.20 -22.23
C GLU A 150 27.96 -19.81 -22.59
N ILE A 151 26.66 -19.59 -22.40
CA ILE A 151 25.99 -18.29 -22.62
C ILE A 151 26.50 -17.16 -21.71
N GLU A 152 27.10 -17.50 -20.55
CA GLU A 152 27.87 -16.58 -19.67
C GLU A 152 29.38 -16.74 -19.92
N ALA A 153 29.86 -17.98 -20.04
CA ALA A 153 31.29 -18.28 -20.07
C ALA A 153 32.05 -17.70 -21.28
N SER A 154 31.35 -17.50 -22.41
CA SER A 154 31.89 -16.96 -23.66
C SER A 154 30.98 -15.87 -24.21
N LYS A 155 31.40 -14.61 -24.11
CA LYS A 155 30.63 -13.47 -24.65
C LYS A 155 30.54 -13.52 -26.17
N ALA A 156 31.57 -14.03 -26.84
CA ALA A 156 31.55 -14.28 -28.29
C ALA A 156 30.42 -15.24 -28.66
N PHE A 157 30.32 -16.39 -27.97
CA PHE A 157 29.21 -17.34 -28.15
C PHE A 157 27.87 -16.71 -27.82
N SER A 158 27.77 -15.99 -26.69
CA SER A 158 26.53 -15.31 -26.25
C SER A 158 26.00 -14.35 -27.33
N LYS A 159 26.89 -13.60 -27.97
CA LYS A 159 26.56 -12.68 -29.06
C LYS A 159 26.18 -13.39 -30.36
N ASP A 160 26.94 -14.39 -30.78
CA ASP A 160 26.63 -15.18 -31.98
C ASP A 160 25.32 -15.96 -31.83
N PHE A 161 25.04 -16.44 -30.61
CA PHE A 161 23.75 -17.02 -30.23
C PHE A 161 22.61 -15.99 -30.34
N MET A 162 22.79 -14.78 -29.79
CA MET A 162 21.78 -13.71 -29.89
C MET A 162 21.49 -13.32 -31.34
N ALA A 163 22.52 -13.14 -32.17
CA ALA A 163 22.35 -12.85 -33.59
C ALA A 163 21.62 -13.99 -34.34
N LYS A 164 22.03 -15.24 -34.11
CA LYS A 164 21.46 -16.44 -34.75
C LYS A 164 19.97 -16.64 -34.45
N HIS A 165 19.52 -16.34 -33.22
CA HIS A 165 18.13 -16.54 -32.80
C HIS A 165 17.31 -15.23 -32.74
N GLY A 166 17.85 -14.12 -33.26
CA GLY A 166 17.13 -12.84 -33.40
C GLY A 166 16.79 -12.19 -32.06
N ILE A 167 17.67 -12.27 -31.06
CA ILE A 167 17.51 -11.65 -29.74
C ILE A 167 18.09 -10.22 -29.80
N PRO A 168 17.35 -9.17 -29.42
CA PRO A 168 17.84 -7.79 -29.48
C PRO A 168 19.08 -7.57 -28.61
N THR A 169 20.17 -7.10 -29.20
CA THR A 169 21.43 -6.76 -28.50
C THR A 169 22.16 -5.60 -29.18
N ALA A 170 23.26 -5.12 -28.60
CA ALA A 170 24.18 -4.16 -29.23
C ALA A 170 24.80 -4.76 -30.50
N GLN A 171 24.92 -3.96 -31.58
CA GLN A 171 25.68 -4.36 -32.77
C GLN A 171 27.12 -4.73 -32.36
N TYR A 172 27.69 -5.78 -32.93
CA TYR A 172 28.99 -6.30 -32.49
C TYR A 172 29.77 -6.99 -33.62
N GLN A 173 31.05 -7.27 -33.35
CA GLN A 173 31.82 -8.28 -34.07
C GLN A 173 32.87 -8.93 -33.15
N ASN A 174 33.15 -10.21 -33.38
CA ASN A 174 34.14 -11.01 -32.66
C ASN A 174 35.50 -11.02 -33.39
N PHE A 175 36.62 -10.96 -32.64
CA PHE A 175 37.97 -10.92 -33.21
C PHE A 175 39.00 -11.74 -32.42
N GLU A 176 39.82 -12.50 -33.15
CA GLU A 176 41.04 -13.17 -32.66
C GLU A 176 42.32 -12.43 -33.09
N ASN A 177 42.19 -11.38 -33.91
CA ASN A 177 43.31 -10.56 -34.37
C ASN A 177 43.12 -9.08 -33.96
N ALA A 178 44.10 -8.53 -33.24
CA ALA A 178 44.07 -7.17 -32.73
C ALA A 178 43.97 -6.10 -33.84
N GLU A 179 44.68 -6.24 -34.96
CA GLU A 179 44.65 -5.23 -36.02
C GLU A 179 43.36 -5.28 -36.86
N SER A 180 42.74 -6.47 -36.98
CA SER A 180 41.37 -6.60 -37.51
C SER A 180 40.35 -5.88 -36.62
N ALA A 181 40.41 -6.08 -35.30
CA ALA A 181 39.51 -5.42 -34.35
C ALA A 181 39.66 -3.89 -34.37
N LYS A 182 40.90 -3.38 -34.42
CA LYS A 182 41.16 -1.93 -34.56
C LYS A 182 40.65 -1.37 -35.88
N THR A 183 40.77 -2.12 -36.97
CA THR A 183 40.28 -1.70 -38.29
C THR A 183 38.76 -1.60 -38.29
N TYR A 184 38.07 -2.52 -37.61
CA TYR A 184 36.62 -2.43 -37.38
C TYR A 184 36.23 -1.18 -36.57
N ILE A 185 36.89 -0.91 -35.44
CA ILE A 185 36.64 0.31 -34.64
C ILE A 185 36.82 1.59 -35.48
N ARG A 186 37.89 1.67 -36.29
CA ARG A 186 38.13 2.81 -37.20
C ARG A 186 36.97 2.99 -38.18
N ASN A 187 36.55 1.92 -38.84
CA ASN A 187 35.62 1.96 -39.98
C ASN A 187 34.13 1.88 -39.61
N ALA A 188 33.78 1.51 -38.37
CA ALA A 188 32.39 1.45 -37.91
C ALA A 188 31.68 2.81 -38.04
N ASP A 189 30.45 2.77 -38.55
CA ASP A 189 29.50 3.88 -38.73
C ASP A 189 28.67 4.17 -37.46
N PHE A 190 28.73 3.28 -36.48
CA PHE A 190 28.15 3.41 -35.14
C PHE A 190 29.26 3.54 -34.06
N PRO A 191 28.94 3.92 -32.80
CA PRO A 191 29.95 4.06 -31.75
C PRO A 191 30.42 2.70 -31.22
N ALA A 192 31.31 2.05 -31.96
CA ALA A 192 32.01 0.82 -31.58
C ALA A 192 33.06 1.07 -30.47
N LEU A 193 32.58 1.38 -29.26
CA LEU A 193 33.37 1.89 -28.14
C LEU A 193 33.39 0.96 -26.92
N VAL A 194 32.65 -0.14 -26.93
CA VAL A 194 32.67 -1.13 -25.84
C VAL A 194 33.51 -2.32 -26.28
N VAL A 195 34.60 -2.59 -25.56
CA VAL A 195 35.51 -3.72 -25.83
C VAL A 195 35.43 -4.71 -24.67
N LYS A 196 35.07 -5.96 -24.96
CA LYS A 196 34.93 -7.03 -23.97
C LYS A 196 35.86 -8.20 -24.28
N ALA A 197 36.56 -8.72 -23.29
CA ALA A 197 37.21 -10.02 -23.36
C ALA A 197 36.15 -11.14 -23.38
N SER A 198 36.28 -12.14 -24.24
CA SER A 198 35.25 -13.16 -24.41
C SER A 198 35.07 -14.01 -23.15
N GLY A 199 36.18 -14.49 -22.57
CA GLY A 199 36.16 -15.42 -21.44
C GLY A 199 35.73 -14.83 -20.10
N LEU A 200 35.67 -15.70 -19.08
CA LEU A 200 35.39 -15.33 -17.69
C LEU A 200 36.51 -14.46 -17.11
N ALA A 201 36.23 -13.16 -16.96
CA ALA A 201 37.16 -12.16 -16.45
C ALA A 201 36.66 -11.46 -15.17
N ALA A 202 35.74 -12.09 -14.43
CA ALA A 202 35.15 -11.59 -13.18
C ALA A 202 34.71 -10.11 -13.22
N GLY A 203 34.03 -9.71 -14.30
CA GLY A 203 33.58 -8.33 -14.54
C GLY A 203 34.68 -7.31 -14.90
N LYS A 204 35.96 -7.68 -14.81
CA LYS A 204 37.11 -6.77 -15.09
C LYS A 204 37.49 -6.71 -16.58
N GLY A 205 36.96 -7.61 -17.40
CA GLY A 205 37.24 -7.69 -18.84
C GLY A 205 36.30 -6.88 -19.74
N VAL A 206 35.74 -5.77 -19.26
CA VAL A 206 34.85 -4.89 -20.02
C VAL A 206 35.38 -3.45 -19.92
N ILE A 207 35.74 -2.87 -21.05
CA ILE A 207 36.21 -1.49 -21.17
C ILE A 207 35.18 -0.72 -22.00
N VAL A 208 34.68 0.39 -21.44
CA VAL A 208 33.79 1.33 -22.12
C VAL A 208 34.60 2.59 -22.40
N ALA A 209 35.02 2.75 -23.65
CA ALA A 209 35.88 3.85 -24.08
C ALA A 209 35.07 5.14 -24.34
N ALA A 210 35.69 6.29 -24.10
CA ALA A 210 35.16 7.59 -24.44
C ALA A 210 35.24 7.88 -25.96
N ASP A 211 36.25 7.34 -26.64
CA ASP A 211 36.44 7.52 -28.09
C ASP A 211 37.13 6.33 -28.78
N LYS A 212 37.22 6.39 -30.12
CA LYS A 212 37.82 5.33 -30.96
C LYS A 212 39.31 5.08 -30.65
N THR A 213 40.04 6.06 -30.14
CA THR A 213 41.46 5.94 -29.76
C THR A 213 41.60 5.11 -28.48
N GLU A 214 40.79 5.41 -27.47
CA GLU A 214 40.76 4.62 -26.23
C GLU A 214 40.25 3.19 -26.49
N ALA A 215 39.24 3.02 -27.36
CA ALA A 215 38.78 1.69 -27.77
C ALA A 215 39.90 0.88 -28.47
N ILE A 216 40.72 1.53 -29.31
CA ILE A 216 41.90 0.90 -29.93
C ILE A 216 42.97 0.52 -28.89
N ALA A 217 43.19 1.34 -27.88
CA ALA A 217 44.13 1.05 -26.78
C ALA A 217 43.62 -0.10 -25.87
N ALA A 218 42.31 -0.22 -25.68
CA ALA A 218 41.68 -1.32 -24.97
C ALA A 218 41.94 -2.68 -25.65
N ILE A 219 41.97 -2.73 -26.99
CA ILE A 219 42.34 -3.93 -27.75
C ILE A 219 43.79 -4.36 -27.46
N ASP A 220 44.74 -3.42 -27.46
CA ASP A 220 46.14 -3.73 -27.15
C ASP A 220 46.29 -4.23 -25.69
N THR A 221 45.61 -3.57 -24.74
CA THR A 221 45.59 -3.95 -23.32
C THR A 221 45.08 -5.38 -23.09
N ILE A 222 44.03 -5.79 -23.82
CA ILE A 222 43.41 -7.12 -23.64
C ILE A 222 44.21 -8.20 -24.40
N MET A 223 44.58 -7.95 -25.66
CA MET A 223 45.12 -8.99 -26.56
C MET A 223 46.65 -9.08 -26.60
N LYS A 224 47.37 -7.95 -26.48
CA LYS A 224 48.85 -7.93 -26.56
C LYS A 224 49.47 -8.01 -25.18
N ASP A 225 49.01 -7.19 -24.25
CA ASP A 225 49.54 -7.16 -22.88
C ASP A 225 49.04 -8.37 -22.05
N LYS A 226 48.06 -9.11 -22.58
CA LYS A 226 47.47 -10.34 -22.01
C LYS A 226 47.13 -10.23 -20.52
N VAL A 227 46.65 -9.06 -20.11
CA VAL A 227 46.30 -8.72 -18.71
C VAL A 227 45.25 -9.68 -18.12
N LEU A 228 44.48 -10.35 -18.99
CA LEU A 228 43.42 -11.31 -18.63
C LEU A 228 43.79 -12.77 -18.98
N GLY A 229 45.04 -13.06 -19.33
CA GLY A 229 45.47 -14.39 -19.79
C GLY A 229 44.72 -14.84 -21.06
N SER A 230 44.39 -16.13 -21.14
CA SER A 230 43.67 -16.70 -22.29
C SER A 230 42.22 -16.21 -22.44
N ALA A 231 41.62 -15.62 -21.39
CA ALA A 231 40.28 -15.04 -21.50
C ALA A 231 40.21 -13.85 -22.49
N GLY A 232 41.37 -13.24 -22.80
CA GLY A 232 41.53 -12.15 -23.76
C GLY A 232 41.99 -12.56 -25.16
N ASP A 233 42.16 -13.85 -25.46
CA ASP A 233 42.58 -14.30 -26.80
C ASP A 233 41.52 -14.01 -27.89
N THR A 234 40.25 -13.92 -27.50
CA THR A 234 39.14 -13.41 -28.33
C THR A 234 38.52 -12.18 -27.68
N VAL A 235 38.29 -11.14 -28.46
CA VAL A 235 37.60 -9.91 -28.03
C VAL A 235 36.31 -9.68 -28.82
N VAL A 236 35.32 -9.12 -28.13
CA VAL A 236 34.05 -8.64 -28.70
C VAL A 236 34.11 -7.12 -28.72
N VAL A 237 33.89 -6.51 -29.88
CA VAL A 237 33.70 -5.05 -30.01
C VAL A 237 32.22 -4.78 -30.21
N GLU A 238 31.63 -3.89 -29.42
CA GLU A 238 30.19 -3.60 -29.41
C GLU A 238 29.86 -2.11 -29.55
N GLU A 239 28.67 -1.83 -30.08
CA GLU A 239 27.94 -0.57 -30.03
C GLU A 239 27.75 -0.11 -28.57
N LEU A 240 28.13 1.14 -28.28
CA LEU A 240 27.79 1.80 -27.02
C LEU A 240 26.29 2.12 -26.98
N LEU A 241 25.57 1.42 -26.11
CA LEU A 241 24.15 1.67 -25.86
C LEU A 241 23.94 2.75 -24.79
N ASP A 242 22.91 3.58 -24.98
CA ASP A 242 22.43 4.61 -24.05
C ASP A 242 21.04 4.23 -23.52
N GLY A 243 20.81 4.36 -22.20
CA GLY A 243 19.57 3.96 -21.56
C GLY A 243 19.62 3.82 -20.02
N ASP A 244 18.57 3.20 -19.48
CA ASP A 244 18.52 2.72 -18.09
C ASP A 244 18.87 1.21 -18.08
N GLU A 245 19.91 0.79 -17.35
CA GLU A 245 20.24 -0.64 -17.16
C GLU A 245 19.27 -1.30 -16.17
N ILE A 246 18.82 -2.53 -16.46
CA ILE A 246 17.98 -3.35 -15.57
C ILE A 246 18.43 -4.82 -15.57
N SER A 247 18.08 -5.52 -14.50
CA SER A 247 18.33 -6.95 -14.34
C SER A 247 17.01 -7.73 -14.38
N VAL A 248 16.89 -8.68 -15.31
CA VAL A 248 15.72 -9.57 -15.41
C VAL A 248 16.17 -11.01 -15.22
N LEU A 249 15.71 -11.62 -14.13
CA LEU A 249 16.02 -13.01 -13.77
C LEU A 249 14.82 -13.90 -14.12
N VAL A 250 15.09 -15.16 -14.46
CA VAL A 250 14.09 -16.10 -14.97
C VAL A 250 14.36 -17.50 -14.43
N PHE A 251 13.41 -18.08 -13.71
CA PHE A 251 13.42 -19.53 -13.43
C PHE A 251 13.10 -20.29 -14.71
N SER A 252 13.89 -21.31 -15.04
CA SER A 252 13.67 -22.18 -16.22
C SER A 252 13.80 -23.65 -15.87
N ASP A 253 12.87 -24.46 -16.37
CA ASP A 253 12.96 -25.93 -16.38
C ASP A 253 13.52 -26.47 -17.72
N GLY A 254 13.85 -25.57 -18.64
CA GLY A 254 14.36 -25.81 -19.99
C GLY A 254 13.30 -26.00 -21.08
N VAL A 255 12.02 -25.90 -20.72
CA VAL A 255 10.87 -25.81 -21.63
C VAL A 255 9.95 -24.66 -21.20
N ASN A 256 9.56 -24.66 -19.93
CA ASN A 256 8.75 -23.64 -19.27
C ASN A 256 9.65 -22.71 -18.44
N TYR A 257 9.16 -21.50 -18.19
CA TYR A 257 9.87 -20.52 -17.39
C TYR A 257 8.93 -19.58 -16.63
N SER A 258 9.46 -18.89 -15.63
CA SER A 258 8.78 -17.80 -14.93
C SER A 258 9.74 -16.64 -14.70
N VAL A 259 9.32 -15.44 -15.13
CA VAL A 259 10.11 -14.21 -15.06
C VAL A 259 9.94 -13.61 -13.67
N MET A 260 11.05 -13.30 -13.00
CA MET A 260 11.06 -12.62 -11.71
C MET A 260 10.77 -11.12 -11.89
N PRO A 261 10.28 -10.41 -10.86
CA PRO A 261 10.15 -8.96 -10.91
C PRO A 261 11.49 -8.31 -11.28
N PRO A 262 11.51 -7.29 -12.17
CA PRO A 262 12.77 -6.71 -12.63
C PRO A 262 13.47 -6.01 -11.47
N ALA A 263 14.79 -6.15 -11.38
CA ALA A 263 15.63 -5.40 -10.47
C ALA A 263 16.45 -4.34 -11.23
N GLN A 264 17.09 -3.44 -10.50
CA GLN A 264 18.21 -2.65 -11.00
C GLN A 264 19.32 -2.68 -9.97
N ASP A 265 20.53 -2.98 -10.42
CA ASP A 265 21.75 -2.93 -9.62
C ASP A 265 22.49 -1.60 -9.81
N HIS A 266 23.51 -1.38 -8.97
CA HIS A 266 24.39 -0.22 -9.05
C HIS A 266 25.85 -0.67 -9.12
N LYS A 267 26.36 -0.94 -10.33
CA LYS A 267 27.73 -1.46 -10.57
C LYS A 267 28.85 -0.50 -10.14
N ARG A 268 28.63 0.81 -10.22
CA ARG A 268 29.66 1.84 -9.95
C ARG A 268 29.93 1.99 -8.45
N LEU A 269 31.21 2.14 -8.08
CA LEU A 269 31.67 2.18 -6.69
C LEU A 269 31.08 3.32 -5.87
N LYS A 270 31.03 4.55 -6.43
CA LYS A 270 30.69 5.78 -5.69
C LYS A 270 29.31 6.31 -6.09
N ASP A 271 28.76 7.15 -5.21
CA ASP A 271 27.54 7.92 -5.43
C ASP A 271 27.63 8.76 -6.73
N GLY A 272 26.48 9.02 -7.36
CA GLY A 272 26.39 9.63 -8.69
C GLY A 272 26.85 8.72 -9.83
N ASP A 273 26.82 7.39 -9.59
CA ASP A 273 27.34 6.35 -10.49
C ASP A 273 28.81 6.59 -10.93
N GLN A 274 29.65 7.02 -9.98
CA GLN A 274 31.05 7.39 -10.22
C GLN A 274 32.06 6.30 -9.84
N GLY A 275 33.30 6.45 -10.33
CA GLY A 275 34.41 5.54 -10.02
C GLY A 275 34.42 4.24 -10.83
N PRO A 276 35.25 3.25 -10.46
CA PRO A 276 35.36 2.00 -11.20
C PRO A 276 34.08 1.17 -11.13
N ASN A 277 33.88 0.30 -12.13
CA ASN A 277 32.90 -0.78 -12.04
C ASN A 277 33.31 -1.78 -10.94
N THR A 278 32.30 -2.37 -10.32
CA THR A 278 32.39 -3.36 -9.26
C THR A 278 31.43 -4.51 -9.56
N GLY A 279 31.38 -5.55 -8.72
CA GLY A 279 30.34 -6.57 -8.82
C GLY A 279 28.92 -6.08 -8.49
N GLY A 280 28.75 -4.83 -8.03
CA GLY A 280 27.49 -4.25 -7.56
C GLY A 280 27.61 -3.73 -6.13
N MET A 281 27.19 -2.47 -5.91
CA MET A 281 27.18 -1.77 -4.61
C MET A 281 25.80 -1.69 -3.96
N GLY A 282 24.78 -2.24 -4.61
CA GLY A 282 23.41 -2.32 -4.12
C GLY A 282 22.46 -2.66 -5.26
N ALA A 283 21.26 -3.11 -4.92
CA ALA A 283 20.19 -3.39 -5.88
C ALA A 283 18.83 -3.15 -5.24
N TYR A 284 17.81 -2.88 -6.05
CA TYR A 284 16.44 -2.76 -5.59
C TYR A 284 15.45 -3.43 -6.54
N CYS A 285 14.31 -3.85 -5.97
CA CYS A 285 13.27 -4.62 -6.66
C CYS A 285 11.89 -4.28 -6.05
N PRO A 286 10.79 -4.23 -6.83
CA PRO A 286 10.76 -4.17 -8.29
C PRO A 286 11.28 -2.83 -8.84
N CYS A 287 11.77 -2.84 -10.07
CA CYS A 287 12.28 -1.67 -10.78
C CYS A 287 11.13 -0.94 -11.51
N PRO A 288 10.71 0.27 -11.05
CA PRO A 288 9.55 0.99 -11.58
C PRO A 288 9.82 1.70 -12.93
N LEU A 289 11.06 1.59 -13.43
CA LEU A 289 11.47 2.04 -14.76
C LEU A 289 10.86 1.17 -15.86
N VAL A 290 10.58 -0.10 -15.56
CA VAL A 290 10.02 -1.07 -16.50
C VAL A 290 8.49 -1.04 -16.41
N SER A 291 7.80 -0.81 -17.53
CA SER A 291 6.34 -0.96 -17.61
C SER A 291 5.97 -2.39 -17.98
N ASP A 292 4.71 -2.78 -17.73
CA ASP A 292 4.18 -4.09 -18.13
C ASP A 292 4.38 -4.36 -19.63
N GLN A 293 4.26 -3.33 -20.48
CA GLN A 293 4.52 -3.42 -21.93
C GLN A 293 5.99 -3.73 -22.24
N VAL A 294 6.94 -3.14 -21.51
CA VAL A 294 8.37 -3.43 -21.68
C VAL A 294 8.72 -4.80 -21.10
N MET A 295 8.11 -5.21 -19.99
CA MET A 295 8.24 -6.58 -19.46
C MET A 295 7.68 -7.63 -20.43
N GLU A 296 6.57 -7.35 -21.11
CA GLU A 296 6.02 -8.20 -22.18
C GLU A 296 7.01 -8.34 -23.35
N GLN A 297 7.58 -7.23 -23.83
CA GLN A 297 8.62 -7.25 -24.86
C GLN A 297 9.85 -8.06 -24.43
N ILE A 298 10.34 -7.88 -23.20
CA ILE A 298 11.46 -8.66 -22.65
C ILE A 298 11.08 -10.15 -22.60
N ARG A 299 9.86 -10.48 -22.16
CA ARG A 299 9.39 -11.87 -22.07
C ARG A 299 9.42 -12.56 -23.44
N VAL A 300 8.92 -11.90 -24.48
CA VAL A 300 8.77 -12.50 -25.82
C VAL A 300 10.06 -12.41 -26.64
N GLU A 301 10.73 -11.26 -26.66
CA GLU A 301 11.86 -11.01 -27.57
C GLU A 301 13.22 -11.39 -27.00
N VAL A 302 13.36 -11.43 -25.67
CA VAL A 302 14.58 -11.85 -24.99
C VAL A 302 14.42 -13.24 -24.39
N VAL A 303 13.51 -13.41 -23.42
CA VAL A 303 13.46 -14.63 -22.60
C VAL A 303 13.02 -15.85 -23.41
N GLN A 304 11.85 -15.78 -24.05
CA GLN A 304 11.29 -16.88 -24.87
C GLN A 304 12.27 -17.27 -25.99
N ARG A 305 12.74 -16.31 -26.79
CA ARG A 305 13.72 -16.56 -27.88
C ARG A 305 15.02 -17.19 -27.37
N THR A 306 15.51 -16.79 -26.20
CA THR A 306 16.72 -17.39 -25.61
C THR A 306 16.49 -18.84 -25.22
N LEU A 307 15.41 -19.14 -24.49
CA LEU A 307 15.15 -20.51 -24.04
C LEU A 307 14.80 -21.44 -25.22
N ASP A 308 14.07 -20.95 -26.22
CA ASP A 308 13.80 -21.68 -27.46
C ASP A 308 15.05 -21.92 -28.30
N GLY A 309 15.90 -20.90 -28.46
CA GLY A 309 17.17 -21.03 -29.18
C GLY A 309 18.13 -22.00 -28.50
N MET A 310 18.23 -21.93 -27.17
CA MET A 310 19.05 -22.84 -26.36
C MET A 310 18.54 -24.28 -26.49
N ARG A 311 17.21 -24.49 -26.41
CA ARG A 311 16.59 -25.81 -26.64
C ARG A 311 16.84 -26.32 -28.06
N LYS A 312 16.69 -25.48 -29.09
CA LYS A 312 16.92 -25.79 -30.51
C LYS A 312 18.38 -26.20 -30.80
N ASP A 313 19.34 -25.60 -30.09
CA ASP A 313 20.77 -25.91 -30.21
C ASP A 313 21.22 -27.10 -29.32
N GLY A 314 20.26 -27.79 -28.68
CA GLY A 314 20.54 -28.91 -27.78
C GLY A 314 21.30 -28.49 -26.53
N ARG A 315 20.96 -27.32 -25.97
CA ARG A 315 21.56 -26.67 -24.79
C ARG A 315 20.47 -26.34 -23.76
N LYS A 316 19.64 -27.33 -23.41
CA LYS A 316 18.49 -27.16 -22.50
C LYS A 316 18.93 -26.41 -21.22
N PHE A 317 18.35 -25.25 -20.96
CA PHE A 317 18.76 -24.37 -19.86
C PHE A 317 17.86 -24.59 -18.64
N VAL A 318 18.42 -25.16 -17.56
CA VAL A 318 17.73 -25.38 -16.26
C VAL A 318 18.38 -24.46 -15.22
N GLY A 319 17.60 -23.87 -14.31
CA GLY A 319 18.12 -22.99 -13.25
C GLY A 319 17.62 -21.55 -13.39
N VAL A 320 18.53 -20.58 -13.21
CA VAL A 320 18.23 -19.14 -13.39
C VAL A 320 18.97 -18.57 -14.59
N LEU A 321 18.22 -18.15 -15.61
CA LEU A 321 18.75 -17.28 -16.66
C LEU A 321 18.63 -15.84 -16.17
N PHE A 322 19.74 -15.11 -16.16
CA PHE A 322 19.77 -13.69 -15.82
C PHE A 322 20.19 -12.88 -17.05
N ALA A 323 19.31 -12.00 -17.52
CA ALA A 323 19.58 -11.04 -18.59
C ALA A 323 19.86 -9.65 -18.00
N GLY A 324 21.06 -9.11 -18.26
CA GLY A 324 21.35 -7.68 -18.11
C GLY A 324 20.85 -6.95 -19.36
N ILE A 325 19.94 -5.99 -19.21
CA ILE A 325 19.23 -5.36 -20.33
C ILE A 325 19.38 -3.83 -20.23
N MET A 326 19.72 -3.20 -21.35
CA MET A 326 19.65 -1.75 -21.51
C MET A 326 18.28 -1.36 -22.08
N LEU A 327 17.55 -0.49 -21.38
CA LEU A 327 16.33 0.13 -21.88
C LEU A 327 16.67 1.32 -22.78
N THR A 328 16.81 1.05 -24.08
CA THR A 328 17.16 2.07 -25.09
C THR A 328 15.92 2.73 -25.69
N LYS A 329 16.13 3.82 -26.45
CA LYS A 329 15.06 4.50 -27.22
C LYS A 329 14.39 3.62 -28.28
N SER A 330 15.04 2.54 -28.73
CA SER A 330 14.48 1.57 -29.68
C SER A 330 13.99 0.27 -29.03
N GLY A 331 13.92 0.22 -27.69
CA GLY A 331 13.45 -0.94 -26.92
C GLY A 331 14.52 -1.59 -26.05
N PRO A 332 14.18 -2.71 -25.38
CA PRO A 332 15.13 -3.47 -24.56
C PRO A 332 16.18 -4.17 -25.44
N LYS A 333 17.47 -3.97 -25.14
CA LYS A 333 18.60 -4.69 -25.75
C LYS A 333 19.41 -5.41 -24.67
N VAL A 334 19.72 -6.69 -24.87
CA VAL A 334 20.57 -7.48 -23.96
C VAL A 334 22.02 -6.97 -24.03
N LEU A 335 22.61 -6.70 -22.87
CA LEU A 335 24.03 -6.36 -22.69
C LEU A 335 24.88 -7.62 -22.49
N GLU A 336 24.39 -8.54 -21.65
CA GLU A 336 25.03 -9.78 -21.25
C GLU A 336 24.00 -10.75 -20.67
N PHE A 337 24.28 -12.06 -20.76
CA PHE A 337 23.58 -13.10 -20.03
C PHE A 337 24.50 -13.66 -18.93
N ASN A 338 23.90 -14.02 -17.80
CA ASN A 338 24.50 -14.82 -16.77
C ASN A 338 23.64 -16.09 -16.57
N CYS A 339 24.27 -17.20 -16.21
CA CYS A 339 23.67 -18.53 -16.11
C CYS A 339 23.27 -18.91 -14.67
N ARG A 340 23.30 -17.92 -13.77
CA ARG A 340 23.01 -18.04 -12.33
C ARG A 340 22.36 -16.77 -11.77
N PHE A 341 21.86 -16.88 -10.54
CA PHE A 341 21.34 -15.77 -9.73
C PHE A 341 22.33 -14.59 -9.62
N GLY A 342 21.82 -13.35 -9.69
CA GLY A 342 22.61 -12.12 -9.51
C GLY A 342 23.12 -11.90 -8.08
N ASP A 343 24.07 -11.00 -7.89
CA ASP A 343 24.61 -10.59 -6.58
C ASP A 343 25.08 -9.13 -6.75
N PRO A 344 24.36 -8.12 -6.21
CA PRO A 344 23.42 -8.23 -5.10
C PRO A 344 21.93 -8.33 -5.47
N GLU A 345 21.55 -8.68 -6.70
CA GLU A 345 20.11 -8.69 -7.08
C GLU A 345 19.29 -9.75 -6.35
N THR A 346 19.87 -10.91 -6.05
CA THR A 346 19.15 -12.02 -5.40
C THR A 346 18.70 -11.66 -3.99
N GLU A 347 19.55 -10.93 -3.28
CA GLU A 347 19.30 -10.33 -1.98
C GLU A 347 18.07 -9.42 -2.00
N SER A 348 17.81 -8.70 -3.10
CA SER A 348 16.64 -7.83 -3.25
C SER A 348 15.42 -8.53 -3.89
N VAL A 349 15.61 -9.59 -4.68
CA VAL A 349 14.51 -10.31 -5.35
C VAL A 349 13.86 -11.36 -4.42
N LEU A 350 14.64 -12.23 -3.78
CA LEU A 350 14.10 -13.34 -2.97
C LEU A 350 13.25 -12.94 -1.74
N PRO A 351 13.46 -11.80 -1.05
CA PRO A 351 12.58 -11.35 0.03
C PRO A 351 11.13 -11.09 -0.40
N LEU A 352 10.94 -10.78 -1.69
CA LEU A 352 9.63 -10.58 -2.32
C LEU A 352 8.99 -11.88 -2.81
N LEU A 353 9.73 -13.00 -2.84
CA LEU A 353 9.15 -14.31 -3.16
C LEU A 353 8.23 -14.76 -2.02
N GLU A 354 6.98 -15.05 -2.36
CA GLU A 354 5.97 -15.58 -1.44
C GLU A 354 6.00 -17.11 -1.41
N SER A 355 6.08 -17.74 -2.59
CA SER A 355 6.19 -19.20 -2.75
C SER A 355 7.42 -19.82 -2.09
N ASP A 356 7.35 -21.13 -1.86
CA ASP A 356 8.49 -21.93 -1.43
C ASP A 356 9.53 -22.05 -2.57
N LEU A 357 10.72 -21.49 -2.35
CA LEU A 357 11.84 -21.54 -3.29
C LEU A 357 12.29 -22.99 -3.57
N TYR A 358 12.19 -23.88 -2.58
CA TYR A 358 12.59 -25.27 -2.74
C TYR A 358 11.71 -25.99 -3.78
N GLU A 359 10.40 -25.79 -3.73
CA GLU A 359 9.47 -26.37 -4.70
C GLU A 359 9.71 -25.85 -6.12
N THR A 360 9.92 -24.54 -6.28
CA THR A 360 10.27 -23.94 -7.57
C THR A 360 11.58 -24.49 -8.12
N MET A 361 12.64 -24.58 -7.31
CA MET A 361 13.92 -25.15 -7.73
C MET A 361 13.79 -26.64 -8.11
N LEU A 362 13.09 -27.43 -7.28
CA LEU A 362 12.86 -28.85 -7.51
C LEU A 362 12.07 -29.08 -8.80
N ALA A 363 11.01 -28.31 -9.03
CA ALA A 363 10.19 -28.35 -10.24
C ALA A 363 10.99 -28.00 -11.51
N CYS A 364 11.93 -27.05 -11.42
CA CYS A 364 12.88 -26.77 -12.51
C CYS A 364 13.74 -28.00 -12.85
N THR A 365 14.31 -28.68 -11.85
CA THR A 365 15.11 -29.89 -12.08
C THR A 365 14.30 -31.08 -12.63
N GLU A 366 12.99 -31.08 -12.42
CA GLU A 366 12.06 -32.12 -12.89
C GLU A 366 11.48 -31.84 -14.28
N GLY A 367 11.77 -30.68 -14.90
CA GLY A 367 11.17 -30.30 -16.18
C GLY A 367 9.68 -29.96 -16.09
N ASN A 368 9.19 -29.54 -14.91
CA ASN A 368 7.78 -29.30 -14.64
C ASN A 368 7.57 -28.06 -13.73
N LEU A 369 8.18 -26.93 -14.05
CA LEU A 369 7.98 -25.66 -13.35
C LEU A 369 6.50 -25.22 -13.24
N PRO A 370 5.58 -25.52 -14.18
CA PRO A 370 4.15 -25.21 -14.02
C PRO A 370 3.50 -25.74 -12.74
N ARG A 371 4.05 -26.81 -12.12
CA ARG A 371 3.56 -27.34 -10.84
C ARG A 371 3.87 -26.44 -9.62
N ALA A 372 4.80 -25.51 -9.76
CA ALA A 372 5.35 -24.69 -8.67
C ALA A 372 5.77 -23.29 -9.17
N LEU A 373 4.87 -22.61 -9.88
CA LEU A 373 5.11 -21.25 -10.37
C LEU A 373 5.29 -20.28 -9.18
N PRO A 374 6.33 -19.43 -9.20
CA PRO A 374 6.61 -18.49 -8.11
C PRO A 374 5.62 -17.33 -8.09
N VAL A 375 5.00 -17.11 -6.94
CA VAL A 375 4.17 -15.95 -6.59
C VAL A 375 5.03 -14.93 -5.83
N TRP A 376 4.83 -13.66 -6.14
CA TRP A 376 5.60 -12.53 -5.60
C TRP A 376 4.70 -11.58 -4.84
N LYS A 377 5.16 -11.12 -3.66
CA LYS A 377 4.46 -10.16 -2.82
C LYS A 377 4.23 -8.86 -3.58
N LYS A 378 3.01 -8.34 -3.51
CA LYS A 378 2.59 -7.09 -4.16
C LYS A 378 2.76 -5.91 -3.19
N ASN A 379 2.87 -4.69 -3.74
CA ASN A 379 2.96 -3.44 -2.98
C ASN A 379 4.12 -3.39 -1.96
N LEU A 380 5.24 -4.04 -2.28
CA LEU A 380 6.48 -4.00 -1.50
C LEU A 380 7.68 -3.77 -2.42
N TYR A 381 8.56 -2.88 -1.99
CA TYR A 381 9.91 -2.72 -2.49
C TYR A 381 10.91 -3.34 -1.51
N ALA A 382 11.98 -3.88 -2.05
CA ALA A 382 13.16 -4.36 -1.33
C ALA A 382 14.38 -3.58 -1.84
N VAL A 383 15.15 -2.98 -0.93
CA VAL A 383 16.36 -2.21 -1.25
C VAL A 383 17.53 -2.77 -0.45
N GLY A 384 18.58 -3.18 -1.14
CA GLY A 384 19.81 -3.72 -0.58
C GLY A 384 21.00 -2.79 -0.81
N VAL A 385 21.69 -2.40 0.27
CA VAL A 385 22.91 -1.58 0.26
C VAL A 385 24.11 -2.47 0.59
N VAL A 386 25.10 -2.52 -0.31
CA VAL A 386 26.31 -3.31 -0.09
C VAL A 386 27.31 -2.53 0.75
N LEU A 387 27.81 -3.20 1.79
CA LEU A 387 28.91 -2.78 2.63
C LEU A 387 30.21 -3.39 2.11
N ALA A 388 31.19 -2.56 1.78
CA ALA A 388 32.47 -2.97 1.21
C ALA A 388 33.66 -2.66 2.13
N SER A 389 34.72 -3.47 2.00
CA SER A 389 36.02 -3.26 2.64
C SER A 389 36.79 -2.11 1.98
N GLY A 390 37.43 -1.26 2.79
CA GLY A 390 38.24 -0.15 2.30
C GLY A 390 39.33 -0.61 1.34
N GLY A 391 39.37 -0.01 0.14
CA GLY A 391 40.26 -0.41 -0.97
C GLY A 391 39.60 -1.26 -2.07
N TYR A 392 38.41 -1.81 -1.84
CA TYR A 392 37.59 -2.43 -2.89
C TYR A 392 37.31 -1.43 -4.06
N PRO A 393 37.39 -1.83 -5.35
CA PRO A 393 37.58 -3.19 -5.89
C PRO A 393 39.06 -3.63 -6.10
N GLN A 394 40.03 -2.88 -5.57
CA GLN A 394 41.45 -3.23 -5.60
C GLN A 394 41.82 -4.11 -4.39
N SER A 395 43.04 -3.99 -3.85
CA SER A 395 43.44 -4.67 -2.62
C SER A 395 42.76 -4.05 -1.39
N TYR A 396 42.34 -4.89 -0.44
CA TYR A 396 41.64 -4.50 0.78
C TYR A 396 42.10 -5.38 1.96
N PRO A 397 42.15 -4.86 3.20
CA PRO A 397 42.48 -5.65 4.38
C PRO A 397 41.34 -6.60 4.76
N LYS A 398 41.69 -7.73 5.35
CA LYS A 398 40.76 -8.72 5.95
C LYS A 398 40.94 -8.73 7.48
N GLY A 399 40.05 -9.41 8.19
CA GLY A 399 40.13 -9.60 9.64
C GLY A 399 39.62 -8.43 10.48
N LYS A 400 38.90 -7.46 9.89
CA LYS A 400 38.34 -6.33 10.63
C LYS A 400 37.05 -6.76 11.35
N ILE A 401 36.96 -6.50 12.66
CA ILE A 401 35.81 -6.88 13.49
C ILE A 401 34.54 -6.15 13.04
N ILE A 402 33.44 -6.90 12.95
CA ILE A 402 32.11 -6.42 12.56
C ILE A 402 31.23 -6.35 13.82
N THR A 403 30.57 -5.21 14.02
CA THR A 403 29.66 -4.95 15.15
C THR A 403 28.37 -4.29 14.66
N GLY A 404 27.33 -4.26 15.51
CA GLY A 404 26.06 -3.59 15.23
C GLY A 404 25.01 -4.43 14.50
N LEU A 405 25.28 -5.72 14.22
CA LEU A 405 24.38 -6.59 13.47
C LEU A 405 22.99 -6.73 14.11
N GLU A 406 22.92 -7.06 15.41
CA GLU A 406 21.62 -7.19 16.10
C GLU A 406 20.87 -5.85 16.17
N LYS A 407 21.58 -4.74 16.43
CA LYS A 407 20.97 -3.40 16.45
C LYS A 407 20.37 -3.01 15.09
N ALA A 408 20.99 -3.42 13.98
CA ALA A 408 20.40 -3.19 12.65
C ALA A 408 19.14 -4.06 12.44
N ARG A 409 19.13 -5.31 12.93
CA ARG A 409 17.94 -6.19 12.90
C ARG A 409 16.78 -5.66 13.75
N GLU A 410 17.06 -5.00 14.89
CA GLU A 410 16.03 -4.32 15.71
C GLU A 410 15.25 -3.25 14.92
N HIS A 411 15.86 -2.65 13.89
CA HIS A 411 15.21 -1.72 12.97
C HIS A 411 14.55 -2.40 11.74
N GLY A 412 14.41 -3.73 11.75
CA GLY A 412 13.80 -4.49 10.64
C GLY A 412 14.70 -4.70 9.43
N VAL A 413 16.02 -4.50 9.57
CA VAL A 413 16.99 -4.71 8.48
C VAL A 413 17.44 -6.18 8.46
N GLN A 414 17.19 -6.85 7.33
CA GLN A 414 17.75 -8.16 7.03
C GLN A 414 19.20 -8.00 6.57
N ILE A 415 20.12 -8.83 7.08
CA ILE A 415 21.56 -8.73 6.75
C ILE A 415 21.99 -10.02 6.05
N PHE A 416 22.43 -9.90 4.79
CA PHE A 416 23.01 -11.01 4.04
C PHE A 416 24.52 -10.88 4.03
N HIS A 417 25.19 -11.79 4.73
CA HIS A 417 26.64 -11.86 4.78
C HIS A 417 27.20 -12.33 3.44
N ALA A 418 28.22 -11.64 2.95
CA ALA A 418 29.04 -12.06 1.81
C ALA A 418 30.44 -12.41 2.33
N GLY A 419 31.44 -11.56 2.09
CA GLY A 419 32.81 -11.70 2.60
C GLY A 419 32.93 -11.49 4.12
N THR A 420 32.39 -12.40 4.92
CA THR A 420 32.62 -12.51 6.37
C THR A 420 33.09 -13.90 6.79
N THR A 421 33.86 -13.99 7.87
CA THR A 421 34.19 -15.27 8.53
C THR A 421 34.09 -15.12 10.05
N LYS A 422 34.02 -16.25 10.77
CA LYS A 422 34.18 -16.26 12.24
C LYS A 422 35.66 -16.31 12.58
N SER A 423 36.08 -15.50 13.54
CA SER A 423 37.43 -15.47 14.10
C SER A 423 37.30 -15.32 15.62
N GLU A 424 37.71 -16.34 16.37
CA GLU A 424 37.45 -16.43 17.81
C GLU A 424 35.96 -16.22 18.11
N ASN A 425 35.62 -15.25 18.98
CA ASN A 425 34.25 -14.89 19.35
C ASN A 425 33.65 -13.77 18.46
N HIS A 426 34.31 -13.40 17.37
CA HIS A 426 33.91 -12.27 16.52
C HIS A 426 33.60 -12.69 15.07
N ILE A 427 32.72 -11.93 14.42
CA ILE A 427 32.57 -11.96 12.97
C ILE A 427 33.50 -10.90 12.39
N VAL A 428 34.29 -11.27 11.37
CA VAL A 428 35.30 -10.40 10.77
C VAL A 428 35.19 -10.36 9.24
N THR A 429 35.71 -9.29 8.62
CA THR A 429 35.76 -9.16 7.15
C THR A 429 36.66 -10.22 6.51
N SER A 430 36.23 -10.81 5.40
CA SER A 430 36.99 -11.82 4.64
C SER A 430 36.97 -11.60 3.12
N GLY A 431 36.21 -10.62 2.61
CA GLY A 431 36.08 -10.30 1.18
C GLY A 431 35.89 -8.81 0.89
N GLY A 432 35.83 -8.47 -0.40
CA GLY A 432 35.72 -7.09 -0.88
C GLY A 432 34.33 -6.49 -0.63
N ARG A 433 33.28 -7.20 -1.08
CA ARG A 433 31.92 -7.02 -0.57
C ARG A 433 31.78 -7.84 0.71
N VAL A 434 31.39 -7.20 1.80
CA VAL A 434 31.34 -7.80 3.14
C VAL A 434 29.93 -8.32 3.44
N MET A 435 28.89 -7.52 3.20
CA MET A 435 27.49 -7.91 3.40
C MET A 435 26.54 -6.95 2.68
N VAL A 436 25.25 -7.30 2.64
CA VAL A 436 24.15 -6.47 2.15
C VAL A 436 23.19 -6.17 3.30
N CYS A 437 22.95 -4.89 3.59
CA CYS A 437 21.88 -4.45 4.47
C CYS A 437 20.62 -4.23 3.63
N LEU A 438 19.58 -5.01 3.88
CA LEU A 438 18.32 -4.99 3.14
C LEU A 438 17.17 -4.55 4.04
N ALA A 439 16.34 -3.63 3.55
CA ALA A 439 15.01 -3.39 4.11
C ALA A 439 13.91 -3.54 3.06
N THR A 440 12.72 -3.93 3.51
CA THR A 440 11.51 -4.00 2.70
C THR A 440 10.45 -3.04 3.21
N HIS A 441 9.82 -2.26 2.33
CA HIS A 441 8.72 -1.36 2.69
C HIS A 441 7.77 -1.14 1.49
N SER A 442 6.54 -0.68 1.73
CA SER A 442 5.58 -0.37 0.65
C SER A 442 5.95 0.87 -0.18
N ASP A 443 6.84 1.71 0.37
CA ASP A 443 7.41 2.89 -0.27
C ASP A 443 8.92 2.69 -0.48
N LEU A 444 9.39 2.97 -1.72
CA LEU A 444 10.77 2.78 -2.13
C LEU A 444 11.75 3.69 -1.38
N ARG A 445 11.33 4.92 -1.02
CA ARG A 445 12.18 5.87 -0.28
C ARG A 445 12.43 5.40 1.15
N THR A 446 11.39 4.90 1.82
CA THR A 446 11.47 4.35 3.18
C THR A 446 12.28 3.06 3.19
N ALA A 447 12.08 2.16 2.21
CA ALA A 447 12.91 0.96 2.06
C ALA A 447 14.39 1.31 1.90
N LYS A 448 14.71 2.32 1.07
CA LYS A 448 16.07 2.87 0.95
C LYS A 448 16.60 3.39 2.29
N GLN A 449 15.84 4.26 2.97
CA GLN A 449 16.26 4.89 4.23
C GLN A 449 16.54 3.85 5.33
N LEU A 450 15.72 2.82 5.47
CA LEU A 450 15.93 1.74 6.43
C LEU A 450 17.16 0.89 6.10
N ALA A 451 17.38 0.55 4.82
CA ALA A 451 18.57 -0.17 4.38
C ALA A 451 19.87 0.63 4.66
N GLN A 452 19.80 1.95 4.49
CA GLN A 452 20.90 2.89 4.78
C GLN A 452 21.16 3.02 6.28
N LEU A 453 20.12 3.15 7.11
CA LEU A 453 20.23 3.12 8.56
C LEU A 453 20.93 1.84 9.04
N GLY A 454 20.57 0.68 8.46
CA GLY A 454 21.29 -0.57 8.70
C GLY A 454 22.76 -0.52 8.29
N ALA A 455 23.06 0.05 7.12
CA ALA A 455 24.44 0.24 6.64
C ALA A 455 25.25 1.23 7.50
N GLU A 456 24.62 2.22 8.12
CA GLU A 456 25.23 3.13 9.08
C GLU A 456 25.54 2.43 10.41
N ILE A 457 24.55 1.74 10.98
CA ILE A 457 24.61 1.04 12.28
C ILE A 457 25.69 -0.06 12.28
N VAL A 458 25.78 -0.86 11.22
CA VAL A 458 26.80 -1.91 11.12
C VAL A 458 28.18 -1.25 10.96
N HIS A 459 29.13 -1.60 11.82
CA HIS A 459 30.45 -0.99 11.85
C HIS A 459 31.58 -2.01 11.70
N PHE A 460 32.55 -1.68 10.86
CA PHE A 460 33.89 -2.28 10.79
C PHE A 460 34.88 -1.23 10.24
N GLU A 461 36.16 -1.40 10.56
CA GLU A 461 37.22 -0.46 10.13
C GLU A 461 37.33 -0.41 8.60
N GLY A 462 37.33 0.81 8.05
CA GLY A 462 37.43 1.03 6.59
C GLY A 462 36.14 0.72 5.81
N LYS A 463 35.00 0.52 6.48
CA LYS A 463 33.67 0.38 5.86
C LYS A 463 33.37 1.50 4.87
N PHE A 464 32.90 1.13 3.68
CA PHE A 464 32.35 2.05 2.69
C PHE A 464 31.07 1.48 2.04
N PHE A 465 30.11 2.34 1.72
CA PHE A 465 28.85 2.01 1.04
C PHE A 465 28.31 3.25 0.28
N ARG A 466 27.29 3.08 -0.56
CA ARG A 466 26.66 4.16 -1.35
C ARG A 466 25.42 4.74 -0.65
N HIS A 467 25.28 6.07 -0.71
CA HIS A 467 24.16 6.83 -0.15
C HIS A 467 23.02 7.09 -1.17
N ASP A 468 23.19 6.66 -2.42
CA ASP A 468 22.27 6.96 -3.51
C ASP A 468 21.57 5.73 -4.13
N ILE A 469 21.72 4.51 -3.60
CA ILE A 469 21.00 3.32 -4.11
C ILE A 469 19.51 3.64 -4.35
N ALA A 470 18.97 3.26 -5.51
CA ALA A 470 17.63 3.57 -6.01
C ALA A 470 17.30 5.05 -6.34
N PHE A 471 18.27 5.99 -6.34
CA PHE A 471 17.99 7.43 -6.58
C PHE A 471 17.28 7.73 -7.90
N ARG A 472 17.68 7.07 -8.99
CA ARG A 472 17.07 7.23 -10.34
C ARG A 472 15.60 6.81 -10.36
N ALA A 473 15.25 5.74 -9.64
CA ALA A 473 13.87 5.33 -9.49
C ALA A 473 13.07 6.32 -8.64
N ILE A 474 13.57 6.73 -7.47
CA ILE A 474 12.87 7.67 -6.58
C ILE A 474 12.48 8.98 -7.30
N GLY A 475 13.35 9.50 -8.18
CA GLY A 475 13.07 10.69 -9.00
C GLY A 475 12.03 10.51 -10.12
N ARG A 476 11.63 9.27 -10.45
CA ARG A 476 10.53 8.95 -11.38
C ARG A 476 9.29 8.39 -10.66
N VAL A 477 9.46 7.69 -9.55
CA VAL A 477 8.40 7.20 -8.65
C VAL A 477 7.59 8.36 -8.09
N SER A 478 8.23 9.49 -7.76
CA SER A 478 7.55 10.75 -7.42
C SER A 478 6.63 11.33 -8.53
N LYS A 479 6.68 10.80 -9.76
CA LYS A 479 5.77 11.14 -10.87
C LYS A 479 4.81 10.00 -11.26
N LYS A 480 4.90 8.84 -10.60
CA LYS A 480 4.28 7.59 -11.07
C LYS A 480 3.61 6.75 -9.97
N ASP A 481 3.92 7.00 -8.71
CA ASP A 481 3.06 6.56 -7.61
C ASP A 481 1.65 7.14 -7.82
N PRO A 482 0.59 6.41 -7.46
CA PRO A 482 -0.69 7.05 -7.25
C PRO A 482 -0.49 8.15 -6.21
N LEU A 483 -1.02 9.36 -6.46
CA LEU A 483 -1.02 10.45 -5.49
C LEU A 483 -1.72 9.99 -4.21
N THR A 484 -0.96 9.45 -3.25
CA THR A 484 -1.50 9.06 -1.95
C THR A 484 -1.62 10.29 -1.07
N TYR A 485 -2.62 10.26 -0.21
CA TYR A 485 -2.95 11.42 0.61
C TYR A 485 -1.88 11.78 1.65
N SER A 486 -1.09 10.80 2.09
CA SER A 486 0.11 11.00 2.89
C SER A 486 1.23 11.74 2.15
N MET A 487 1.31 11.65 0.82
CA MET A 487 2.37 12.30 0.03
C MET A 487 2.20 13.81 -0.09
N SER A 488 1.00 14.36 0.17
CA SER A 488 0.81 15.82 0.30
C SER A 488 1.12 16.35 1.71
N GLY A 489 1.57 15.50 2.63
CA GLY A 489 1.90 15.87 4.01
C GLY A 489 0.70 15.90 4.96
N VAL A 490 -0.47 15.40 4.54
CA VAL A 490 -1.64 15.25 5.42
C VAL A 490 -1.57 13.91 6.15
N ASP A 491 -1.61 13.96 7.48
CA ASP A 491 -1.52 12.78 8.35
C ASP A 491 -2.84 12.56 9.07
N ILE A 492 -3.55 11.49 8.69
CA ILE A 492 -4.87 11.16 9.23
C ILE A 492 -4.76 10.65 10.70
N ALA A 493 -3.64 10.02 11.05
CA ALA A 493 -3.34 9.48 12.38
C ALA A 493 -2.73 10.54 13.35
N ALA A 494 -2.68 11.82 12.95
CA ALA A 494 -2.14 12.89 13.81
C ALA A 494 -2.86 13.03 15.17
N GLY A 495 -4.11 12.54 15.29
CA GLY A 495 -4.85 12.47 16.55
C GLY A 495 -4.22 11.53 17.58
N ASP A 496 -3.69 10.37 17.15
CA ASP A 496 -3.11 9.36 18.05
C ASP A 496 -1.92 9.94 18.84
N ARG A 497 -1.12 10.79 18.19
CA ARG A 497 0.03 11.49 18.82
C ARG A 497 -0.38 12.51 19.89
N LEU A 498 -1.65 12.90 19.94
CA LEU A 498 -2.24 13.76 20.97
C LEU A 498 -3.01 12.96 22.03
N GLY A 499 -3.00 11.62 21.93
CA GLY A 499 -3.75 10.71 22.79
C GLY A 499 -5.21 10.53 22.37
N ALA A 500 -5.61 10.99 21.18
CA ALA A 500 -7.00 10.99 20.71
C ALA A 500 -7.24 10.01 19.56
N GLU A 501 -8.07 9.00 19.81
CA GLU A 501 -8.51 7.99 18.84
C GLU A 501 -9.28 8.67 17.71
N PRO A 502 -8.79 8.62 16.45
CA PRO A 502 -9.47 9.23 15.30
C PRO A 502 -10.85 8.59 15.06
N LEU A 503 -11.92 9.39 15.11
CA LEU A 503 -13.29 8.93 14.89
C LEU A 503 -13.70 9.07 13.43
N PHE A 504 -13.44 10.25 12.85
CA PHE A 504 -13.83 10.53 11.47
C PHE A 504 -12.93 11.57 10.80
N PHE A 505 -12.87 11.46 9.48
CA PHE A 505 -12.05 12.27 8.57
C PHE A 505 -12.90 12.90 7.48
N LEU A 506 -12.57 14.14 7.12
CA LEU A 506 -13.16 14.87 5.99
C LEU A 506 -12.05 15.33 5.05
N ASP A 507 -12.14 15.00 3.75
CA ASP A 507 -11.13 15.34 2.75
C ASP A 507 -11.45 16.60 1.93
N TYR A 508 -10.42 17.20 1.35
CA TYR A 508 -10.47 18.30 0.41
C TYR A 508 -9.44 18.06 -0.68
N PHE A 509 -9.91 18.07 -1.94
CA PHE A 509 -9.10 17.85 -3.12
C PHE A 509 -9.40 18.93 -4.16
N ALA A 510 -8.47 19.84 -4.37
CA ALA A 510 -8.58 20.85 -5.41
C ALA A 510 -7.59 20.59 -6.54
N CYS A 511 -7.94 20.98 -7.76
CA CYS A 511 -7.14 20.72 -8.96
C CYS A 511 -7.37 21.78 -10.03
N GLY A 512 -6.41 21.98 -10.94
CA GLY A 512 -6.62 22.91 -12.05
C GLY A 512 -7.58 22.38 -13.11
N LYS A 513 -7.53 21.07 -13.36
CA LYS A 513 -8.49 20.34 -14.18
C LYS A 513 -8.63 18.94 -13.61
N LEU A 514 -9.85 18.45 -13.46
CA LEU A 514 -10.12 17.16 -12.85
C LEU A 514 -9.77 16.04 -13.83
N ASP A 515 -8.70 15.31 -13.53
CA ASP A 515 -8.40 14.02 -14.15
C ASP A 515 -9.13 12.90 -13.36
N PRO A 516 -10.10 12.18 -13.95
CA PRO A 516 -10.84 11.14 -13.23
C PRO A 516 -9.99 9.94 -12.79
N GLY A 517 -8.86 9.68 -13.47
CA GLY A 517 -7.91 8.64 -13.12
C GLY A 517 -7.11 9.01 -11.87
N VAL A 518 -6.58 10.24 -11.83
CA VAL A 518 -5.85 10.76 -10.67
C VAL A 518 -6.77 10.95 -9.46
N ALA A 519 -7.95 11.57 -9.66
CA ALA A 519 -8.94 11.75 -8.60
C ALA A 519 -9.33 10.42 -7.93
N LYS A 520 -9.51 9.35 -8.72
CA LYS A 520 -9.81 8.02 -8.20
C LYS A 520 -8.67 7.44 -7.36
N GLN A 521 -7.41 7.68 -7.75
CA GLN A 521 -6.23 7.23 -6.99
C GLN A 521 -6.09 8.00 -5.66
N VAL A 522 -6.30 9.32 -5.69
CA VAL A 522 -6.31 10.20 -4.52
C VAL A 522 -7.36 9.76 -3.49
N ILE A 523 -8.62 9.60 -3.91
CA ILE A 523 -9.72 9.17 -3.03
C ILE A 523 -9.48 7.76 -2.48
N ALA A 524 -8.90 6.85 -3.28
CA ALA A 524 -8.50 5.53 -2.79
C ALA A 524 -7.41 5.61 -1.72
N GLY A 525 -6.44 6.52 -1.87
CA GLY A 525 -5.41 6.80 -0.86
C GLY A 525 -5.96 7.42 0.43
N ILE A 526 -6.96 8.29 0.33
CA ILE A 526 -7.68 8.84 1.50
C ILE A 526 -8.40 7.73 2.25
N ALA A 527 -9.17 6.88 1.54
CA ALA A 527 -9.89 5.76 2.15
C ALA A 527 -8.96 4.71 2.78
N GLU A 528 -7.79 4.46 2.15
CA GLU A 528 -6.71 3.65 2.71
C GLU A 528 -6.19 4.22 4.04
N GLY A 529 -5.82 5.51 4.06
CA GLY A 529 -5.34 6.17 5.27
C GLY A 529 -6.39 6.22 6.39
N CYS A 530 -7.67 6.41 6.06
CA CYS A 530 -8.76 6.36 7.04
C CYS A 530 -8.90 4.98 7.68
N ARG A 531 -8.80 3.90 6.89
CA ARG A 531 -8.82 2.53 7.40
C ARG A 531 -7.60 2.21 8.27
N GLN A 532 -6.41 2.68 7.89
CA GLN A 532 -5.20 2.53 8.73
C GLN A 532 -5.34 3.26 10.07
N ALA A 533 -5.89 4.48 10.06
CA ALA A 533 -6.18 5.28 11.26
C ALA A 533 -7.47 4.86 11.99
N LYS A 534 -8.14 3.77 11.55
CA LYS A 534 -9.41 3.24 12.10
C LYS A 534 -10.58 4.24 12.18
N CYS A 535 -10.54 5.32 11.41
CA CYS A 535 -11.56 6.37 11.39
C CYS A 535 -12.49 6.30 10.17
N SER A 536 -13.71 6.82 10.30
CA SER A 536 -14.66 6.88 9.19
C SER A 536 -14.37 8.05 8.25
N LEU A 537 -14.19 7.79 6.94
CA LEU A 537 -14.25 8.86 5.94
C LEU A 537 -15.71 9.32 5.79
N ILE A 538 -16.06 10.50 6.30
CA ILE A 538 -17.45 10.98 6.35
C ILE A 538 -17.86 11.87 5.17
N GLY A 539 -16.91 12.22 4.29
CA GLY A 539 -17.13 12.97 3.06
C GLY A 539 -15.96 13.90 2.73
N GLY A 540 -16.05 14.58 1.60
CA GLY A 540 -15.05 15.55 1.18
C GLY A 540 -15.50 16.43 0.02
N GLU A 541 -14.70 17.45 -0.25
CA GLU A 541 -14.95 18.48 -1.27
C GLU A 541 -13.96 18.32 -2.43
N THR A 542 -14.46 18.21 -3.67
CA THR A 542 -13.60 18.15 -4.87
C THR A 542 -13.79 19.38 -5.75
N ALA A 543 -12.79 20.26 -5.82
CA ALA A 543 -12.87 21.56 -6.49
C ALA A 543 -12.02 21.65 -7.77
N GLU A 544 -12.66 21.78 -8.93
CA GLU A 544 -11.95 22.16 -10.17
C GLU A 544 -11.80 23.69 -10.24
N MET A 545 -10.57 24.18 -10.13
CA MET A 545 -10.23 25.60 -10.05
C MET A 545 -9.10 25.97 -11.03
N PRO A 546 -9.35 25.98 -12.36
CA PRO A 546 -8.35 26.23 -13.41
C PRO A 546 -7.71 27.62 -13.38
N GLY A 547 -8.24 28.54 -12.57
CA GLY A 547 -7.66 29.87 -12.32
C GLY A 547 -6.81 29.97 -11.05
N MET A 548 -6.72 28.90 -10.26
CA MET A 548 -5.96 28.84 -9.00
C MET A 548 -4.83 27.81 -9.04
N TYR A 549 -5.06 26.68 -9.72
CA TYR A 549 -4.09 25.60 -9.93
C TYR A 549 -3.92 25.37 -11.44
N ALA A 550 -2.72 25.02 -11.91
CA ALA A 550 -2.50 24.72 -13.33
C ALA A 550 -3.08 23.35 -13.72
N ILE A 551 -3.22 23.10 -15.03
CA ILE A 551 -3.65 21.78 -15.52
C ILE A 551 -2.59 20.75 -15.15
N GLY A 552 -2.94 19.83 -14.24
CA GLY A 552 -2.04 18.83 -13.67
C GLY A 552 -1.55 19.14 -12.25
N ASP A 553 -1.87 20.32 -11.70
CA ASP A 553 -1.65 20.64 -10.29
C ASP A 553 -2.82 20.13 -9.43
N TYR A 554 -2.48 19.69 -8.21
CA TYR A 554 -3.40 19.18 -7.20
C TYR A 554 -3.04 19.74 -5.82
N ASP A 555 -4.04 20.03 -5.01
CA ASP A 555 -3.93 20.49 -3.63
C ASP A 555 -4.83 19.62 -2.75
N LEU A 556 -4.31 19.24 -1.58
CA LEU A 556 -4.88 18.21 -0.72
C LEU A 556 -4.81 18.68 0.73
N ALA A 557 -5.99 18.86 1.31
CA ALA A 557 -6.17 19.22 2.71
C ALA A 557 -7.23 18.31 3.33
N GLY A 558 -7.35 18.32 4.66
CA GLY A 558 -8.42 17.60 5.33
C GLY A 558 -8.40 17.76 6.83
N PHE A 559 -9.40 17.17 7.46
CA PHE A 559 -9.79 17.45 8.83
C PHE A 559 -10.15 16.16 9.55
N SER A 560 -9.43 15.86 10.63
CA SER A 560 -9.67 14.70 11.49
C SER A 560 -10.30 15.15 12.81
N VAL A 561 -11.29 14.41 13.30
CA VAL A 561 -11.82 14.54 14.66
C VAL A 561 -11.54 13.25 15.41
N GLY A 562 -10.81 13.36 16.51
CA GLY A 562 -10.58 12.24 17.44
C GLY A 562 -11.23 12.48 18.81
N ALA A 563 -11.36 11.40 19.59
CA ALA A 563 -11.84 11.44 20.97
C ALA A 563 -10.79 10.91 21.95
N VAL A 564 -10.79 11.49 23.15
CA VAL A 564 -9.83 11.18 24.22
C VAL A 564 -10.52 11.35 25.56
N GLU A 565 -10.32 10.40 26.48
CA GLU A 565 -10.76 10.56 27.87
C GLU A 565 -9.99 11.70 28.54
N ARG A 566 -10.66 12.49 29.37
CA ARG A 566 -10.13 13.81 29.80
C ARG A 566 -8.82 13.71 30.61
N ASP A 567 -8.57 12.59 31.27
CA ASP A 567 -7.36 12.22 32.01
C ASP A 567 -6.25 11.61 31.13
N ARG A 568 -6.54 11.35 29.85
CA ARG A 568 -5.61 10.82 28.84
C ARG A 568 -5.18 11.87 27.80
N VAL A 569 -5.79 13.07 27.81
CA VAL A 569 -5.37 14.21 26.99
C VAL A 569 -3.89 14.52 27.27
N LEU A 570 -3.08 14.60 26.22
CA LEU A 570 -1.68 15.02 26.34
C LEU A 570 -1.55 16.55 26.32
N PRO A 571 -0.63 17.14 27.11
CA PRO A 571 0.20 16.50 28.13
C PRO A 571 -0.60 16.17 29.40
N ARG A 572 -0.35 14.98 29.97
CA ARG A 572 -0.91 14.61 31.28
C ARG A 572 -0.17 15.32 32.42
N SER A 573 -0.84 15.44 33.56
CA SER A 573 -0.30 16.10 34.77
C SER A 573 0.61 15.22 35.63
N ASP A 574 0.80 13.95 35.27
CA ASP A 574 1.68 12.99 35.94
C ASP A 574 3.04 12.82 35.25
N ILE A 575 3.29 13.56 34.17
CA ILE A 575 4.62 13.70 33.55
C ILE A 575 5.54 14.42 34.55
N LYS A 576 6.68 13.81 34.86
CA LYS A 576 7.63 14.24 35.91
C LYS A 576 9.07 14.22 35.42
N ASP A 577 9.95 14.84 36.21
CA ASP A 577 11.39 14.83 35.95
C ASP A 577 11.93 13.39 35.88
N GLY A 578 12.63 13.09 34.78
CA GLY A 578 13.17 11.76 34.46
C GLY A 578 12.37 10.97 33.42
N ASP A 579 11.16 11.38 33.06
CA ASP A 579 10.38 10.72 32.01
C ASP A 579 10.97 11.00 30.61
N VAL A 580 10.94 9.98 29.73
CA VAL A 580 11.56 10.04 28.40
C VAL A 580 10.60 10.62 27.36
N ILE A 581 10.98 11.74 26.74
CA ILE A 581 10.25 12.32 25.60
C ILE A 581 10.75 11.68 24.30
N ILE A 582 9.87 10.96 23.61
CA ILE A 582 10.15 10.36 22.30
C ILE A 582 9.60 11.29 21.21
N GLY A 583 10.50 11.90 20.43
CA GLY A 583 10.14 12.69 19.26
C GLY A 583 10.06 11.82 18.00
N PHE A 584 8.93 11.87 17.30
CA PHE A 584 8.80 11.27 15.96
C PHE A 584 9.17 12.30 14.88
N PRO A 585 9.92 11.90 13.83
CA PRO A 585 10.14 12.77 12.67
C PRO A 585 8.81 13.02 11.95
N SER A 586 8.58 14.27 11.55
CA SER A 586 7.45 14.64 10.68
C SER A 586 7.97 15.10 9.33
N SER A 587 7.16 14.88 8.29
CA SER A 587 7.40 15.35 6.92
C SER A 587 7.24 16.87 6.76
N GLY A 588 6.79 17.58 7.79
CA GLY A 588 6.75 19.04 7.79
C GLY A 588 6.31 19.66 9.13
N ILE A 589 6.18 20.99 9.14
CA ILE A 589 5.61 21.71 10.28
C ILE A 589 4.08 21.60 10.19
N HIS A 590 3.44 20.90 11.12
CA HIS A 590 1.97 20.83 11.16
C HIS A 590 1.33 22.16 11.58
N SER A 591 0.01 22.31 11.38
CA SER A 591 -0.78 23.51 11.69
C SER A 591 -0.53 24.12 13.08
N ASN A 592 -0.49 23.32 14.15
CA ASN A 592 -0.12 23.77 15.49
C ASN A 592 1.38 24.07 15.65
N GLY A 593 2.23 23.34 14.93
CA GLY A 593 3.68 23.57 14.86
C GLY A 593 4.02 24.94 14.31
N TYR A 594 3.26 25.48 13.36
CA TYR A 594 3.50 26.84 12.84
C TYR A 594 3.41 27.91 13.93
N SER A 595 2.48 27.79 14.88
CA SER A 595 2.37 28.75 16.00
C SER A 595 3.57 28.67 16.96
N LEU A 596 4.15 27.47 17.13
CA LEU A 596 5.38 27.29 17.90
C LEU A 596 6.60 27.82 17.14
N VAL A 597 6.74 27.48 15.86
CA VAL A 597 7.80 28.00 14.97
C VAL A 597 7.74 29.52 14.86
N ARG A 598 6.56 30.13 14.78
CA ARG A 598 6.36 31.59 14.84
C ARG A 598 6.91 32.18 16.13
N LYS A 599 6.60 31.60 17.29
CA LYS A 599 7.15 32.03 18.59
C LYS A 599 8.66 31.78 18.74
N VAL A 600 9.20 30.74 18.13
CA VAL A 600 10.65 30.45 18.11
C VAL A 600 11.37 31.46 17.22
N VAL A 601 10.87 31.72 16.01
CA VAL A 601 11.36 32.75 15.08
C VAL A 601 11.30 34.14 15.74
N GLU A 602 10.18 34.49 16.36
CA GLU A 602 9.99 35.73 17.12
C GLU A 602 10.99 35.87 18.29
N ARG A 603 11.11 34.84 19.15
CA ARG A 603 12.06 34.85 20.28
C ARG A 603 13.52 34.83 19.85
N ALA A 604 13.83 34.23 18.69
CA ALA A 604 15.16 34.23 18.10
C ALA A 604 15.49 35.54 17.36
N GLY A 605 14.54 36.49 17.27
CA GLY A 605 14.71 37.74 16.51
C GLY A 605 14.79 37.54 14.99
N LEU A 606 14.39 36.37 14.50
CA LEU A 606 14.44 36.00 13.08
C LEU A 606 13.22 36.51 12.33
N ARG A 607 13.34 36.61 11.00
CA ARG A 607 12.23 36.87 10.09
C ARG A 607 11.83 35.58 9.36
N TYR A 608 10.57 35.50 8.91
CA TYR A 608 10.07 34.35 8.14
C TYR A 608 10.70 34.17 6.75
N ASP A 609 11.43 35.17 6.26
CA ASP A 609 12.23 35.14 5.04
C ASP A 609 13.73 34.97 5.30
N ALA A 610 14.13 34.64 6.54
CA ALA A 610 15.50 34.21 6.82
C ALA A 610 15.79 32.89 6.09
N GLN A 611 16.91 32.84 5.37
CA GLN A 611 17.30 31.69 4.57
C GLN A 611 17.61 30.50 5.50
N ALA A 612 16.99 29.35 5.23
CA ALA A 612 17.15 28.16 6.06
C ALA A 612 18.56 27.59 5.91
N ILE A 613 19.33 27.59 7.01
CA ILE A 613 20.56 26.80 7.13
C ILE A 613 20.12 25.38 7.47
N ILE A 614 19.90 24.56 6.43
CA ILE A 614 19.76 23.11 6.58
C ILE A 614 21.13 22.51 6.30
N ASP A 615 21.85 22.17 7.37
CA ASP A 615 22.98 21.26 7.28
C ASP A 615 22.41 19.84 7.23
N GLU A 616 22.61 19.13 6.11
CA GLU A 616 21.97 17.84 5.82
C GLU A 616 22.54 16.66 6.65
N SER A 617 23.38 16.94 7.66
CA SER A 617 24.17 15.96 8.40
C SER A 617 23.54 15.40 9.69
N GLU A 618 22.39 15.91 10.15
CA GLU A 618 21.80 15.53 11.46
C GLU A 618 20.36 14.98 11.37
N GLY A 619 20.18 13.86 10.66
CA GLY A 619 18.95 13.05 10.68
C GLY A 619 18.77 12.18 11.93
N GLN A 620 19.65 12.28 12.93
CA GLN A 620 19.54 11.53 14.18
C GLN A 620 18.72 12.30 15.22
N GLY A 621 17.79 11.61 15.89
CA GLY A 621 17.04 12.18 17.01
C GLY A 621 17.98 12.59 18.15
N ARG A 622 18.30 13.88 18.25
CA ARG A 622 19.05 14.45 19.37
C ARG A 622 18.13 14.84 20.52
N ILE A 623 18.64 14.64 21.75
CA ILE A 623 18.08 15.28 22.94
C ILE A 623 18.28 16.80 22.77
N VAL A 624 17.19 17.52 22.49
CA VAL A 624 17.20 18.98 22.24
C VAL A 624 17.56 19.78 23.50
N GLY A 625 17.47 19.14 24.67
CA GLY A 625 18.00 19.61 25.94
C GLY A 625 17.64 18.65 27.07
N GLN A 626 18.43 18.66 28.14
CA GLN A 626 18.05 18.02 29.41
C GLN A 626 17.63 19.13 30.38
N ILE A 627 16.49 18.96 31.05
CA ILE A 627 16.12 19.87 32.16
C ILE A 627 17.06 19.55 33.32
N LEU A 628 17.93 20.51 33.64
CA LEU A 628 18.82 20.45 34.80
C LEU A 628 18.33 21.48 35.82
N ALA A 629 18.32 21.10 37.09
CA ALA A 629 18.08 22.05 38.17
C ALA A 629 19.26 23.04 38.24
N ILE A 630 18.97 24.33 38.17
CA ILE A 630 19.95 25.42 38.34
C ILE A 630 19.31 26.50 39.20
N GLU A 631 20.12 27.17 40.02
CA GLU A 631 19.65 28.14 41.02
C GLU A 631 18.89 29.33 40.42
N GLU A 632 17.97 29.86 41.22
CA GLU A 632 16.98 30.86 40.83
C GLU A 632 17.64 32.20 40.44
N GLY A 633 17.59 32.54 39.15
CA GLY A 633 18.12 33.80 38.61
C GLY A 633 18.90 33.68 37.30
N SER A 634 19.31 32.47 36.90
CA SER A 634 20.09 32.24 35.67
C SER A 634 19.22 32.24 34.39
N PRO A 635 19.76 32.64 33.21
CA PRO A 635 19.05 32.51 31.94
C PRO A 635 18.76 31.05 31.61
N LYS A 636 17.51 30.74 31.24
CA LYS A 636 16.93 29.39 31.31
C LYS A 636 17.42 28.38 30.25
N VAL A 637 18.23 28.80 29.26
CA VAL A 637 18.83 27.92 28.22
C VAL A 637 20.15 28.54 27.76
N ASN A 638 21.17 27.72 27.46
CA ASN A 638 22.45 28.15 26.88
C ASN A 638 22.73 27.37 25.58
N VAL A 639 22.90 28.07 24.46
CA VAL A 639 23.12 27.50 23.12
C VAL A 639 24.40 28.08 22.53
N ARG A 640 25.37 27.24 22.16
CA ARG A 640 26.67 27.69 21.60
C ARG A 640 26.58 27.97 20.09
N ASN A 641 27.48 28.82 19.61
CA ASN A 641 27.76 29.16 18.20
C ASN A 641 26.65 29.88 17.39
N PHE A 642 25.53 30.25 18.01
CA PHE A 642 24.39 30.91 17.34
C PHE A 642 24.71 32.25 16.62
N GLN A 643 25.75 32.97 17.06
CA GLN A 643 26.06 34.31 16.53
C GLN A 643 26.88 34.34 15.23
N GLU A 644 27.66 33.29 14.91
CA GLU A 644 28.45 33.25 13.67
C GLU A 644 27.58 33.03 12.43
N SER A 645 26.49 32.27 12.57
CA SER A 645 25.57 31.88 11.49
C SER A 645 24.70 33.01 10.91
N LEU A 646 24.75 34.24 11.44
CA LEU A 646 23.77 35.30 11.14
C LEU A 646 24.22 36.32 10.06
N ASN A 647 25.42 36.20 9.48
CA ASN A 647 26.04 37.27 8.68
C ASN A 647 26.20 36.97 7.18
N THR A 648 25.13 37.09 6.37
CA THR A 648 25.23 37.53 4.95
C THR A 648 23.89 38.09 4.43
N ARG A 649 23.91 38.91 3.36
CA ARG A 649 22.83 39.87 3.00
C ARG A 649 21.89 39.44 1.86
N ALA A 650 20.72 40.08 1.83
CA ALA A 650 19.57 39.83 0.94
C ALA A 650 19.36 40.88 -0.18
N ASP A 651 18.42 40.64 -1.11
CA ASP A 651 17.86 41.69 -1.99
C ASP A 651 16.39 41.46 -2.48
N LYS A 652 15.78 42.56 -2.97
CA LYS A 652 14.38 42.92 -3.37
C LYS A 652 13.25 41.90 -3.71
N ILE A 653 12.00 42.30 -3.41
CA ILE A 653 10.71 41.60 -3.63
C ILE A 653 9.85 42.24 -4.76
N VAL A 654 9.05 41.42 -5.47
CA VAL A 654 8.08 41.80 -6.53
C VAL A 654 6.62 41.53 -6.10
N LYS A 655 5.65 42.37 -6.51
CA LYS A 655 4.22 42.25 -6.11
C LYS A 655 3.35 41.41 -7.06
N LYS A 656 2.28 40.81 -6.53
CA LYS A 656 1.28 39.97 -7.22
C LYS A 656 -0.14 40.55 -7.06
N LYS A 657 -0.98 40.39 -8.10
CA LYS A 657 -2.34 40.97 -8.21
C LYS A 657 -3.42 39.89 -8.16
N PHE A 658 -4.55 40.12 -7.46
CA PHE A 658 -5.65 39.14 -7.33
C PHE A 658 -7.04 39.78 -7.15
N GLY A 659 -8.10 39.02 -7.43
CA GLY A 659 -9.50 39.42 -7.22
C GLY A 659 -10.19 38.62 -6.11
N VAL A 660 -11.28 39.14 -5.55
CA VAL A 660 -11.99 38.57 -4.38
C VAL A 660 -13.46 38.33 -4.69
N LEU A 661 -14.01 37.18 -4.32
CA LEU A 661 -15.45 36.90 -4.40
C LEU A 661 -16.10 37.02 -3.01
N ILE A 662 -17.29 37.61 -2.95
CA ILE A 662 -18.04 37.87 -1.72
C ILE A 662 -19.54 37.56 -1.88
N SER A 663 -20.20 37.24 -0.76
CA SER A 663 -21.64 36.93 -0.72
C SER A 663 -22.43 37.79 0.27
N GLY A 664 -21.78 38.75 0.94
CA GLY A 664 -22.36 39.50 2.06
C GLY A 664 -21.55 40.72 2.51
N SER A 665 -21.39 40.89 3.82
CA SER A 665 -20.91 42.14 4.44
C SER A 665 -19.43 42.50 4.21
N GLY A 666 -18.59 41.53 3.84
CA GLY A 666 -17.19 41.77 3.47
C GLY A 666 -16.24 42.13 4.61
N THR A 667 -16.46 41.61 5.83
CA THR A 667 -15.55 41.84 6.98
C THR A 667 -14.13 41.33 6.73
N ASN A 668 -13.96 40.13 6.17
CA ASN A 668 -12.63 39.60 5.84
C ASN A 668 -11.94 40.38 4.70
N LEU A 669 -12.73 40.91 3.76
CA LEU A 669 -12.24 41.81 2.71
C LEU A 669 -11.70 43.12 3.30
N GLN A 670 -12.36 43.68 4.33
CA GLN A 670 -11.85 44.85 5.05
C GLN A 670 -10.49 44.57 5.70
N ALA A 671 -10.35 43.45 6.42
CA ALA A 671 -9.07 43.09 7.03
C ALA A 671 -7.92 42.92 6.01
N LEU A 672 -8.21 42.47 4.79
CA LEU A 672 -7.24 42.40 3.70
C LEU A 672 -6.86 43.79 3.15
N ILE A 673 -7.83 44.70 3.02
CA ILE A 673 -7.60 46.10 2.63
C ILE A 673 -6.74 46.79 3.70
N ASP A 674 -7.16 46.74 4.96
CA ASP A 674 -6.49 47.39 6.10
C ASP A 674 -5.03 46.90 6.24
N HIS A 675 -4.78 45.61 5.98
CA HIS A 675 -3.44 45.01 6.02
C HIS A 675 -2.54 45.48 4.86
N ILE A 676 -3.08 45.56 3.64
CA ILE A 676 -2.32 46.04 2.46
C ILE A 676 -1.97 47.53 2.63
N GLU A 677 -2.87 48.33 3.19
CA GLU A 677 -2.62 49.74 3.51
C GLU A 677 -1.59 49.89 4.64
N HIS A 678 -1.71 49.15 5.75
CA HIS A 678 -0.73 49.17 6.86
C HIS A 678 0.69 48.81 6.43
N MET A 679 0.83 47.92 5.44
CA MET A 679 2.14 47.51 4.92
C MET A 679 2.80 48.58 4.04
N ASN A 680 2.17 49.74 3.85
CA ASN A 680 2.76 50.99 3.36
C ASN A 680 3.60 50.81 2.08
N GLY A 681 3.02 50.11 1.10
CA GLY A 681 3.65 49.82 -0.18
C GLY A 681 4.64 48.63 -0.19
N ARG A 682 4.90 47.96 0.94
CA ARG A 682 5.77 46.77 1.04
C ARG A 682 5.04 45.43 0.97
N SER A 683 3.70 45.44 0.93
CA SER A 683 2.90 44.26 0.63
C SER A 683 3.33 43.65 -0.71
N ALA A 684 3.56 42.34 -0.75
CA ALA A 684 3.78 41.57 -1.99
C ALA A 684 2.47 41.33 -2.78
N ALA A 685 1.38 41.97 -2.37
CA ALA A 685 0.00 41.64 -2.71
C ALA A 685 -0.85 42.90 -2.99
N GLU A 686 -1.67 42.85 -4.05
CA GLU A 686 -2.53 43.94 -4.55
C GLU A 686 -3.91 43.39 -4.98
N ILE A 687 -5.01 43.98 -4.49
CA ILE A 687 -6.37 43.57 -4.88
C ILE A 687 -6.84 44.39 -6.09
N VAL A 688 -7.33 43.73 -7.14
CA VAL A 688 -7.69 44.38 -8.43
C VAL A 688 -9.16 44.27 -8.84
N LEU A 689 -9.99 43.44 -8.19
CA LEU A 689 -11.41 43.27 -8.53
C LEU A 689 -12.18 42.57 -7.38
N VAL A 690 -13.43 42.94 -7.13
CA VAL A 690 -14.33 42.25 -6.17
C VAL A 690 -15.68 41.87 -6.79
N ILE A 691 -16.08 40.60 -6.74
CA ILE A 691 -17.29 40.09 -7.41
C ILE A 691 -18.30 39.54 -6.40
N SER A 692 -19.60 39.73 -6.64
CA SER A 692 -20.68 39.14 -5.83
C SER A 692 -21.68 38.34 -6.65
N ASN A 693 -22.36 37.38 -6.01
CA ASN A 693 -23.54 36.72 -6.59
C ASN A 693 -24.88 37.38 -6.21
N VAL A 694 -24.83 38.41 -5.36
CA VAL A 694 -25.96 39.22 -4.90
C VAL A 694 -25.61 40.70 -5.09
N ASP A 695 -26.49 41.44 -5.77
CA ASP A 695 -26.28 42.87 -6.00
C ASP A 695 -26.44 43.70 -4.70
N GLY A 696 -25.75 44.83 -4.61
CA GLY A 696 -25.89 45.79 -3.52
C GLY A 696 -25.39 45.36 -2.13
N VAL A 697 -24.61 44.28 -2.01
CA VAL A 697 -24.06 43.82 -0.71
C VAL A 697 -22.97 44.76 -0.18
N GLU A 698 -22.89 44.91 1.16
CA GLU A 698 -21.98 45.88 1.79
C GLU A 698 -20.50 45.63 1.49
N GLY A 699 -20.08 44.37 1.25
CA GLY A 699 -18.70 44.08 0.86
C GLY A 699 -18.31 44.70 -0.50
N LEU A 700 -19.25 44.86 -1.44
CA LEU A 700 -18.98 45.57 -2.69
C LEU A 700 -18.79 47.06 -2.42
N ARG A 701 -19.57 47.64 -1.49
CA ARG A 701 -19.40 49.04 -1.07
C ARG A 701 -18.06 49.27 -0.37
N ARG A 702 -17.59 48.32 0.43
CA ARG A 702 -16.24 48.36 1.05
C ARG A 702 -15.14 48.34 -0.01
N ALA A 703 -15.22 47.45 -0.99
CA ALA A 703 -14.29 47.42 -2.13
C ALA A 703 -14.25 48.77 -2.87
N GLN A 704 -15.43 49.32 -3.18
CA GLN A 704 -15.56 50.62 -3.85
C GLN A 704 -14.98 51.79 -3.04
N ARG A 705 -15.16 51.81 -1.71
CA ARG A 705 -14.54 52.82 -0.83
C ARG A 705 -13.01 52.75 -0.81
N ALA A 706 -12.44 51.55 -0.96
CA ALA A 706 -11.00 51.33 -1.09
C ALA A 706 -10.47 51.50 -2.53
N GLY A 707 -11.29 52.00 -3.46
CA GLY A 707 -10.90 52.22 -4.86
C GLY A 707 -10.80 50.95 -5.71
N ILE A 708 -11.29 49.81 -5.24
CA ILE A 708 -11.18 48.50 -5.91
C ILE A 708 -12.39 48.26 -6.84
N PRO A 709 -12.19 47.89 -8.12
CA PRO A 709 -13.27 47.58 -9.08
C PRO A 709 -14.26 46.49 -8.60
N THR A 710 -15.50 46.48 -9.10
CA THR A 710 -16.56 45.54 -8.66
C THR A 710 -17.46 44.96 -9.78
N LYS A 711 -18.08 43.77 -9.58
CA LYS A 711 -19.01 43.11 -10.53
C LYS A 711 -20.05 42.17 -9.87
N VAL A 712 -21.16 41.82 -10.56
CA VAL A 712 -22.23 40.91 -10.05
C VAL A 712 -22.64 39.82 -11.08
N ILE A 713 -22.93 38.58 -10.65
CA ILE A 713 -23.31 37.42 -11.51
C ILE A 713 -24.37 36.49 -10.85
N SER A 714 -25.41 36.05 -11.56
CA SER A 714 -26.57 35.29 -11.00
C SER A 714 -26.50 33.75 -11.19
N HIS A 715 -26.99 32.98 -10.22
CA HIS A 715 -26.89 31.51 -10.15
C HIS A 715 -28.16 30.73 -10.56
N LYS A 716 -29.25 31.40 -10.99
CA LYS A 716 -30.58 30.77 -11.21
C LYS A 716 -30.71 29.86 -12.46
N GLY A 717 -29.61 29.28 -12.96
CA GLY A 717 -29.55 28.63 -14.28
C GLY A 717 -29.55 27.08 -14.35
N TYR A 718 -29.51 26.34 -13.24
CA TYR A 718 -29.10 24.91 -13.22
C TYR A 718 -29.93 24.02 -12.23
N LYS A 719 -30.03 22.68 -12.43
CA LYS A 719 -30.87 21.71 -11.64
C LYS A 719 -30.27 20.27 -11.53
N VAL A 720 -30.45 19.55 -10.39
CA VAL A 720 -30.01 18.14 -10.15
C VAL A 720 -30.95 17.36 -9.16
N ARG A 721 -30.74 16.03 -9.00
CA ARG A 721 -31.29 15.07 -8.00
C ARG A 721 -30.12 14.27 -7.36
N ALA A 722 -30.18 13.70 -6.16
CA ALA A 722 -31.02 13.89 -4.96
C ALA A 722 -30.48 12.98 -3.82
N GLU A 723 -30.59 13.39 -2.55
CA GLU A 723 -29.95 12.73 -1.39
C GLU A 723 -30.97 12.63 -0.21
N HIS A 724 -31.14 11.47 0.46
CA HIS A 724 -31.94 11.41 1.71
C HIS A 724 -31.65 10.27 2.72
N ALA A 725 -31.28 9.04 2.31
CA ALA A 725 -31.19 7.89 3.24
C ALA A 725 -29.78 7.59 3.82
N GLY A 726 -28.73 8.33 3.42
CA GLY A 726 -27.35 8.06 3.83
C GLY A 726 -27.01 8.44 5.29
N TYR A 727 -25.86 7.96 5.78
CA TYR A 727 -25.42 8.08 7.18
C TYR A 727 -25.46 9.50 7.76
N GLN A 728 -25.20 10.52 6.93
CA GLN A 728 -25.30 11.94 7.30
C GLN A 728 -26.69 12.37 7.83
N TYR A 729 -27.77 11.64 7.49
CA TYR A 729 -29.13 11.94 7.92
C TYR A 729 -29.62 11.01 9.04
N CYS A 730 -29.42 9.69 8.88
CA CYS A 730 -30.02 8.68 9.75
C CYS A 730 -29.01 8.04 10.74
N GLY A 731 -27.70 8.10 10.48
CA GLY A 731 -26.69 7.33 11.20
C GLY A 731 -26.59 7.67 12.69
N ALA A 732 -26.68 8.95 13.04
CA ALA A 732 -26.75 9.37 14.44
C ALA A 732 -27.99 8.83 15.17
N CYS A 733 -29.09 8.56 14.45
CA CYS A 733 -30.29 7.93 15.02
C CYS A 733 -30.08 6.42 15.20
N ALA A 734 -29.57 5.73 14.18
CA ALA A 734 -29.27 4.30 14.21
C ALA A 734 -28.29 3.92 15.34
N ALA A 735 -27.25 4.73 15.56
CA ALA A 735 -26.25 4.51 16.61
C ALA A 735 -26.85 4.41 18.04
N HIS A 736 -28.00 5.02 18.31
CA HIS A 736 -28.68 4.90 19.61
C HIS A 736 -29.19 3.47 19.88
N ALA A 737 -29.64 2.73 18.85
CA ALA A 737 -30.06 1.33 18.97
C ALA A 737 -28.85 0.39 19.09
N TYR A 738 -27.85 0.55 18.22
CA TYR A 738 -26.63 -0.26 18.28
C TYR A 738 -25.87 -0.14 19.61
N LYS A 739 -25.97 0.99 20.31
CA LYS A 739 -25.46 1.18 21.67
C LYS A 739 -26.13 0.27 22.74
N GLN A 740 -27.29 -0.33 22.45
CA GLN A 740 -27.97 -1.26 23.36
C GLN A 740 -27.55 -2.72 23.20
N VAL A 741 -26.79 -3.05 22.13
CA VAL A 741 -26.38 -4.43 21.85
C VAL A 741 -25.26 -4.84 22.83
N ASP A 742 -25.43 -5.99 23.48
CA ASP A 742 -24.33 -6.70 24.13
C ASP A 742 -23.73 -7.68 23.11
N PRO A 743 -22.52 -7.44 22.58
CA PRO A 743 -21.94 -8.30 21.57
C PRO A 743 -21.44 -9.63 22.13
N THR A 744 -21.34 -9.80 23.46
CA THR A 744 -20.74 -11.01 24.06
C THR A 744 -21.68 -12.22 24.04
N ALA A 745 -22.99 -11.99 23.97
CA ALA A 745 -24.01 -13.03 23.85
C ALA A 745 -24.33 -13.39 22.38
N VAL A 746 -24.16 -12.46 21.45
CA VAL A 746 -24.70 -12.59 20.08
C VAL A 746 -23.79 -13.41 19.17
N ARG A 747 -24.36 -14.44 18.53
CA ARG A 747 -23.71 -15.34 17.56
C ARG A 747 -24.30 -15.25 16.14
N ARG A 748 -25.57 -14.87 16.01
CA ARG A 748 -26.22 -14.65 14.70
C ARG A 748 -26.95 -13.31 14.69
N VAL A 749 -26.84 -12.57 13.59
CA VAL A 749 -27.50 -11.27 13.40
C VAL A 749 -28.46 -11.34 12.21
N PHE A 750 -29.75 -11.39 12.48
CA PHE A 750 -30.81 -11.32 11.48
C PHE A 750 -31.02 -9.85 11.08
N ILE A 751 -31.02 -9.55 9.78
CA ILE A 751 -31.19 -8.19 9.25
C ILE A 751 -32.40 -8.19 8.33
N LEU A 752 -33.51 -7.57 8.73
CA LEU A 752 -34.73 -7.49 7.94
C LEU A 752 -34.84 -6.09 7.31
N GLY A 753 -34.66 -5.99 5.99
CA GLY A 753 -34.74 -4.74 5.24
C GLY A 753 -35.85 -4.75 4.18
N PRO A 754 -36.61 -3.66 3.98
CA PRO A 754 -37.65 -3.60 2.96
C PRO A 754 -37.05 -3.55 1.54
N SER A 755 -37.68 -4.24 0.58
CA SER A 755 -37.29 -4.18 -0.83
C SER A 755 -37.69 -2.85 -1.49
N HIS A 756 -36.70 -2.06 -1.90
CA HIS A 756 -36.89 -0.83 -2.67
C HIS A 756 -36.72 -1.05 -4.18
N HIS A 757 -35.86 -2.00 -4.57
CA HIS A 757 -35.41 -2.17 -5.96
C HIS A 757 -36.15 -3.28 -6.72
N ALA A 758 -36.84 -4.20 -6.01
CA ALA A 758 -37.66 -5.25 -6.61
C ALA A 758 -39.06 -5.34 -6.00
N ARG A 759 -40.02 -5.84 -6.79
CA ARG A 759 -41.33 -6.24 -6.29
C ARG A 759 -41.29 -7.72 -5.90
N ILE A 760 -41.04 -7.96 -4.62
CA ILE A 760 -41.00 -9.27 -3.98
C ILE A 760 -42.35 -9.48 -3.29
N GLY A 761 -42.97 -10.66 -3.47
CA GLY A 761 -44.28 -10.99 -2.89
C GLY A 761 -44.20 -11.64 -1.49
N GLY A 762 -43.03 -12.19 -1.16
CA GLY A 762 -42.72 -12.82 0.11
C GLY A 762 -41.52 -12.17 0.80
N CYS A 763 -40.69 -12.99 1.43
CA CYS A 763 -39.36 -12.61 1.91
C CYS A 763 -38.30 -13.26 1.02
N GLY A 764 -37.26 -12.50 0.70
CA GLY A 764 -36.13 -12.91 -0.10
C GLY A 764 -34.88 -13.19 0.73
N LEU A 765 -34.11 -14.20 0.37
CA LEU A 765 -32.77 -14.47 0.92
C LEU A 765 -31.70 -14.07 -0.10
N SER A 766 -30.54 -13.60 0.37
CA SER A 766 -29.43 -13.20 -0.50
C SER A 766 -28.62 -14.41 -1.00
N PRO A 767 -28.40 -14.56 -2.32
CA PRO A 767 -27.57 -15.64 -2.89
C PRO A 767 -26.07 -15.51 -2.56
N ALA A 768 -25.66 -14.46 -1.84
CA ALA A 768 -24.27 -14.29 -1.42
C ALA A 768 -23.87 -15.29 -0.32
N LYS A 769 -22.56 -15.47 -0.11
CA LYS A 769 -22.02 -16.19 1.05
C LYS A 769 -21.42 -15.27 2.11
N SER A 770 -21.07 -14.05 1.72
CA SER A 770 -20.51 -13.02 2.61
C SER A 770 -20.65 -11.63 2.02
N TYR A 771 -20.86 -10.62 2.86
CA TYR A 771 -20.88 -9.21 2.48
C TYR A 771 -19.52 -8.57 2.81
N ARG A 772 -18.88 -7.91 1.83
CA ARG A 772 -17.67 -7.12 2.09
C ARG A 772 -18.05 -5.81 2.78
N THR A 773 -17.45 -5.50 3.93
CA THR A 773 -17.51 -4.15 4.51
C THR A 773 -16.13 -3.47 4.45
N PRO A 774 -16.05 -2.15 4.68
CA PRO A 774 -14.76 -1.45 4.83
C PRO A 774 -13.95 -1.88 6.07
N LEU A 775 -14.55 -2.61 7.01
CA LEU A 775 -13.90 -3.11 8.23
C LEU A 775 -13.40 -4.54 8.03
N TYR A 776 -14.30 -5.48 7.78
CA TYR A 776 -14.02 -6.88 7.45
C TYR A 776 -15.21 -7.54 6.72
N ASP A 777 -15.04 -8.78 6.23
CA ASP A 777 -16.11 -9.53 5.56
C ASP A 777 -17.09 -10.13 6.59
N LEU A 778 -18.40 -9.94 6.38
CA LEU A 778 -19.47 -10.53 7.20
C LEU A 778 -20.01 -11.79 6.52
N THR A 779 -19.84 -12.96 7.13
CA THR A 779 -20.27 -14.25 6.55
C THR A 779 -21.75 -14.54 6.84
N ILE A 780 -22.49 -14.99 5.83
CA ILE A 780 -23.88 -15.43 6.00
C ILE A 780 -23.92 -16.81 6.66
N ASN A 781 -24.78 -16.97 7.66
CA ASN A 781 -25.02 -18.27 8.27
C ASN A 781 -25.71 -19.22 7.26
N GLN A 782 -24.95 -20.19 6.72
CA GLN A 782 -25.46 -21.10 5.68
C GLN A 782 -26.48 -22.10 6.24
N GLU A 783 -26.33 -22.56 7.50
CA GLU A 783 -27.27 -23.48 8.15
C GLU A 783 -28.67 -22.85 8.29
N VAL A 784 -28.74 -21.62 8.79
CA VAL A 784 -30.02 -20.88 8.87
C VAL A 784 -30.53 -20.47 7.49
N TYR A 785 -29.64 -20.17 6.52
CA TYR A 785 -30.04 -19.90 5.15
C TYR A 785 -30.77 -21.11 4.54
N GLU A 786 -30.17 -22.30 4.63
CA GLU A 786 -30.73 -23.56 4.15
C GLU A 786 -32.04 -23.89 4.90
N GLU A 787 -32.07 -23.78 6.23
CA GLU A 787 -33.28 -24.04 7.03
C GLU A 787 -34.46 -23.10 6.64
N LEU A 788 -34.18 -21.82 6.36
CA LEU A 788 -35.20 -20.88 5.88
C LEU A 788 -35.62 -21.19 4.43
N TYR A 789 -34.68 -21.49 3.55
CA TYR A 789 -34.95 -21.81 2.14
C TYR A 789 -35.78 -23.10 1.99
N GLU A 790 -35.46 -24.15 2.73
CA GLU A 790 -36.17 -25.44 2.73
C GLU A 790 -37.64 -25.35 3.17
N THR A 791 -38.03 -24.28 3.87
CA THR A 791 -39.46 -24.03 4.18
C THR A 791 -40.31 -23.80 2.93
N GLY A 792 -39.69 -23.52 1.78
CA GLY A 792 -40.36 -23.14 0.54
C GLY A 792 -41.05 -21.78 0.59
N ALA A 793 -40.91 -21.04 1.69
CA ALA A 793 -41.54 -19.74 1.89
C ALA A 793 -40.63 -18.56 1.53
N PHE A 794 -39.32 -18.74 1.45
CA PHE A 794 -38.41 -17.70 0.98
C PHE A 794 -38.01 -17.95 -0.47
N GLU A 795 -37.90 -16.87 -1.25
CA GLU A 795 -37.31 -16.92 -2.59
C GLU A 795 -35.85 -16.44 -2.54
N GLU A 796 -34.97 -17.02 -3.36
CA GLU A 796 -33.63 -16.46 -3.55
C GLU A 796 -33.73 -15.24 -4.47
N VAL A 797 -33.28 -14.07 -4.01
CA VAL A 797 -33.32 -12.86 -4.84
C VAL A 797 -32.19 -12.90 -5.86
N SER A 798 -32.35 -12.21 -7.00
CA SER A 798 -31.20 -12.02 -7.89
C SER A 798 -30.15 -11.16 -7.19
N ILE A 799 -28.85 -11.47 -7.39
CA ILE A 799 -27.74 -10.72 -6.78
C ILE A 799 -27.80 -9.21 -7.04
N HIS A 800 -28.35 -8.78 -8.18
CA HIS A 800 -28.52 -7.36 -8.49
C HIS A 800 -29.59 -6.67 -7.63
N VAL A 801 -30.59 -7.40 -7.13
CA VAL A 801 -31.58 -6.85 -6.20
C VAL A 801 -30.95 -6.67 -4.83
N ASP A 802 -30.17 -7.65 -4.38
CA ASP A 802 -29.42 -7.59 -3.12
C ASP A 802 -28.36 -6.47 -3.11
N GLU A 803 -27.52 -6.37 -4.17
CA GLU A 803 -26.47 -5.35 -4.30
C GLU A 803 -26.98 -3.90 -4.33
N ASN A 804 -28.23 -3.68 -4.77
CA ASN A 804 -28.83 -2.34 -4.75
C ASN A 804 -29.57 -2.04 -3.43
N GLU A 805 -29.77 -3.02 -2.55
CA GLU A 805 -30.67 -2.85 -1.40
C GLU A 805 -29.99 -2.14 -0.22
N HIS A 806 -29.96 -0.81 -0.33
CA HIS A 806 -29.40 0.07 0.69
C HIS A 806 -30.00 -0.12 2.09
N SER A 807 -31.22 -0.65 2.23
CA SER A 807 -31.81 -0.90 3.55
C SER A 807 -31.12 -2.00 4.35
N LEU A 808 -30.39 -2.92 3.69
CA LEU A 808 -29.47 -3.86 4.34
C LEU A 808 -28.06 -3.25 4.47
N GLU A 809 -27.55 -2.65 3.39
CA GLU A 809 -26.19 -2.05 3.32
C GLU A 809 -25.90 -1.12 4.50
N MET A 810 -26.88 -0.26 4.85
CA MET A 810 -26.77 0.77 5.88
C MET A 810 -26.52 0.24 7.30
N HIS A 811 -26.71 -1.06 7.55
CA HIS A 811 -26.48 -1.70 8.85
C HIS A 811 -25.14 -2.43 8.95
N LEU A 812 -24.55 -2.85 7.83
CA LEU A 812 -23.37 -3.72 7.83
C LEU A 812 -22.17 -3.10 8.57
N PRO A 813 -21.84 -1.80 8.44
CA PRO A 813 -20.73 -1.21 9.21
C PRO A 813 -21.02 -1.07 10.71
N TYR A 814 -22.30 -0.86 11.10
CA TYR A 814 -22.67 -0.84 12.51
C TYR A 814 -22.53 -2.22 13.15
N ILE A 815 -23.02 -3.26 12.47
CA ILE A 815 -22.89 -4.66 12.91
C ILE A 815 -21.40 -5.02 13.03
N ALA A 816 -20.61 -4.77 11.98
CA ALA A 816 -19.18 -5.05 11.97
C ALA A 816 -18.42 -4.29 13.08
N LYS A 817 -18.82 -3.06 13.45
CA LYS A 817 -18.17 -2.33 14.53
C LYS A 817 -18.63 -2.76 15.93
N VAL A 818 -19.91 -3.08 16.12
CA VAL A 818 -20.44 -3.55 17.42
C VAL A 818 -19.93 -4.95 17.76
N MET A 819 -19.87 -5.83 16.77
CA MET A 819 -19.43 -7.23 16.92
C MET A 819 -17.90 -7.40 16.75
N GLU A 820 -17.14 -6.31 16.77
CA GLU A 820 -15.68 -6.34 16.62
C GLU A 820 -15.04 -7.25 17.70
N ASN A 821 -14.20 -8.20 17.25
CA ASN A 821 -13.58 -9.27 18.05
C ASN A 821 -14.51 -10.40 18.54
N GLN A 822 -15.73 -10.54 17.99
CA GLN A 822 -16.60 -11.70 18.25
C GLN A 822 -16.65 -12.64 17.04
N GLU A 823 -16.84 -13.94 17.30
CA GLU A 823 -17.23 -14.90 16.26
C GLU A 823 -18.76 -14.91 16.11
N PHE A 824 -19.24 -14.44 14.97
CA PHE A 824 -20.66 -14.36 14.63
C PHE A 824 -20.90 -14.51 13.12
N THR A 825 -22.17 -14.66 12.74
CA THR A 825 -22.64 -14.71 11.34
C THR A 825 -23.86 -13.82 11.15
N ILE A 826 -24.19 -13.46 9.92
CA ILE A 826 -25.38 -12.66 9.58
C ILE A 826 -26.45 -13.48 8.83
N VAL A 827 -27.70 -13.05 8.90
CA VAL A 827 -28.84 -13.62 8.15
C VAL A 827 -29.64 -12.47 7.54
N PRO A 828 -29.25 -11.98 6.35
CA PRO A 828 -29.95 -10.90 5.66
C PRO A 828 -31.22 -11.42 4.99
N ILE A 829 -32.33 -10.72 5.23
CA ILE A 829 -33.66 -11.03 4.72
C ILE A 829 -34.26 -9.76 4.10
N ILE A 830 -34.53 -9.82 2.80
CA ILE A 830 -35.22 -8.74 2.08
C ILE A 830 -36.73 -8.97 2.20
N VAL A 831 -37.43 -8.07 2.86
CA VAL A 831 -38.88 -8.17 3.09
C VAL A 831 -39.63 -7.46 1.95
N GLY A 832 -40.45 -8.21 1.22
CA GLY A 832 -41.28 -7.71 0.13
C GLY A 832 -42.54 -6.97 0.59
N SER A 833 -43.49 -6.82 -0.34
CA SER A 833 -44.79 -6.21 -0.06
C SER A 833 -45.78 -7.25 0.46
N LEU A 834 -45.76 -7.49 1.77
CA LEU A 834 -46.57 -8.53 2.42
C LEU A 834 -48.03 -8.11 2.66
N SER A 835 -48.93 -9.10 2.71
CA SER A 835 -50.25 -8.96 3.34
C SER A 835 -50.16 -9.21 4.85
N PRO A 836 -51.15 -8.80 5.66
CA PRO A 836 -51.16 -9.08 7.11
C PRO A 836 -51.07 -10.58 7.43
N GLU A 837 -51.66 -11.44 6.60
CA GLU A 837 -51.60 -12.90 6.74
C GLU A 837 -50.18 -13.43 6.49
N ASN A 838 -49.46 -12.85 5.53
CA ASN A 838 -48.07 -13.17 5.25
C ASN A 838 -47.13 -12.61 6.33
N GLU A 839 -47.37 -11.40 6.84
CA GLU A 839 -46.64 -10.86 8.01
C GLU A 839 -46.79 -11.77 9.22
N ALA A 840 -48.00 -12.27 9.48
CA ALA A 840 -48.27 -13.25 10.52
C ALA A 840 -47.59 -14.61 10.26
N PHE A 841 -47.52 -15.04 8.99
CA PHE A 841 -46.82 -16.26 8.59
C PHE A 841 -45.30 -16.18 8.84
N TYR A 842 -44.61 -15.17 8.31
CA TYR A 842 -43.17 -15.01 8.52
C TYR A 842 -42.85 -14.69 9.98
N GLY A 843 -43.71 -13.96 10.68
CA GLY A 843 -43.59 -13.71 12.12
C GLY A 843 -43.59 -15.01 12.92
N ARG A 844 -44.56 -15.91 12.68
CA ARG A 844 -44.55 -17.26 13.29
C ARG A 844 -43.29 -18.04 12.95
N LEU A 845 -42.85 -18.02 11.70
CA LEU A 845 -41.68 -18.78 11.26
C LEU A 845 -40.38 -18.30 11.92
N LEU A 846 -40.20 -16.98 12.04
CA LEU A 846 -39.01 -16.37 12.63
C LEU A 846 -39.04 -16.32 14.17
N SER A 847 -40.21 -16.51 14.79
CA SER A 847 -40.40 -16.46 16.25
C SER A 847 -39.43 -17.38 17.03
N LYS A 848 -39.15 -18.59 16.52
CA LYS A 848 -38.20 -19.54 17.14
C LYS A 848 -36.77 -18.98 17.24
N TYR A 849 -36.32 -18.21 16.25
CA TYR A 849 -35.00 -17.57 16.30
C TYR A 849 -35.02 -16.30 17.14
N LEU A 850 -36.16 -15.59 17.22
CA LEU A 850 -36.33 -14.41 18.08
C LEU A 850 -36.35 -14.75 19.58
N ALA A 851 -36.74 -15.98 19.93
CA ALA A 851 -36.73 -16.48 21.31
C ALA A 851 -35.32 -16.92 21.80
N ASP A 852 -34.38 -17.09 20.89
CA ASP A 852 -33.03 -17.58 21.15
C ASP A 852 -32.09 -16.41 21.43
N ALA A 853 -31.51 -16.38 22.64
CA ALA A 853 -30.74 -15.26 23.16
C ALA A 853 -29.40 -15.03 22.43
N ASP A 854 -28.91 -16.01 21.68
CA ASP A 854 -27.72 -15.87 20.84
C ASP A 854 -28.00 -15.08 19.54
N ASN A 855 -29.26 -14.69 19.30
CA ASN A 855 -29.70 -14.02 18.07
C ASN A 855 -30.05 -12.55 18.28
N LEU A 856 -29.45 -11.68 17.46
CA LEU A 856 -29.81 -10.27 17.36
C LEU A 856 -30.70 -10.03 16.15
N PHE A 857 -31.83 -9.34 16.33
CA PHE A 857 -32.70 -8.90 15.24
C PHE A 857 -32.54 -7.40 14.97
N VAL A 858 -32.09 -7.07 13.76
CA VAL A 858 -31.99 -5.71 13.23
C VAL A 858 -33.12 -5.48 12.25
N ILE A 859 -34.07 -4.62 12.60
CA ILE A 859 -35.18 -4.21 11.72
C ILE A 859 -34.84 -2.87 11.08
N SER A 860 -34.68 -2.86 9.76
CA SER A 860 -34.37 -1.64 9.01
C SER A 860 -35.65 -0.88 8.67
N SER A 861 -35.79 0.34 9.18
CA SER A 861 -36.90 1.24 8.84
C SER A 861 -36.52 2.69 9.07
N ASP A 862 -36.86 3.54 8.11
CA ASP A 862 -37.21 4.94 8.34
C ASP A 862 -38.72 5.06 8.66
N PHE A 863 -39.19 6.27 8.93
CA PHE A 863 -40.58 6.57 9.31
C PHE A 863 -41.27 7.38 8.19
N CYS A 864 -42.10 8.39 8.51
CA CYS A 864 -42.84 9.15 7.50
C CYS A 864 -41.96 9.78 6.41
N HIS A 865 -42.23 9.39 5.16
CA HIS A 865 -41.75 10.06 3.94
C HIS A 865 -42.71 11.19 3.54
N TRP A 866 -42.51 12.38 4.08
CA TRP A 866 -43.42 13.51 3.87
C TRP A 866 -42.96 14.45 2.74
N GLY A 867 -43.87 14.80 1.85
CA GLY A 867 -43.69 15.81 0.80
C GLY A 867 -44.20 15.37 -0.56
N ALA A 868 -44.40 16.34 -1.46
CA ALA A 868 -44.94 16.08 -2.80
C ALA A 868 -44.10 15.08 -3.62
N ARG A 869 -42.77 15.02 -3.38
CA ARG A 869 -41.85 14.07 -4.03
C ARG A 869 -42.08 12.60 -3.64
N PHE A 870 -42.75 12.37 -2.51
CA PHE A 870 -43.07 11.04 -1.98
C PHE A 870 -44.55 10.68 -2.14
N HIS A 871 -45.33 11.56 -2.79
CA HIS A 871 -46.79 11.43 -2.95
C HIS A 871 -47.58 11.29 -1.63
N TYR A 872 -47.00 11.73 -0.51
CA TYR A 872 -47.63 11.67 0.81
C TYR A 872 -47.48 13.02 1.54
N GLN A 873 -48.60 13.66 1.88
CA GLN A 873 -48.62 15.00 2.48
C GLN A 873 -49.71 15.14 3.56
N PHE A 874 -49.90 14.10 4.39
CA PHE A 874 -50.83 14.18 5.52
C PHE A 874 -50.46 15.35 6.44
N TYR A 875 -51.42 16.23 6.72
CA TYR A 875 -51.20 17.40 7.58
C TYR A 875 -52.48 17.77 8.32
N ASP A 876 -52.51 17.48 9.63
CA ASP A 876 -53.51 18.00 10.54
C ASP A 876 -53.01 19.35 11.11
N LYS A 877 -53.70 20.44 10.75
CA LYS A 877 -53.40 21.81 11.21
C LYS A 877 -53.61 21.99 12.71
N SER A 878 -54.43 21.17 13.36
CA SER A 878 -54.62 21.21 14.81
C SER A 878 -53.40 20.69 15.59
N TRP A 879 -52.43 20.07 14.89
CA TRP A 879 -51.23 19.50 15.49
C TRP A 879 -50.00 20.44 15.40
N GLY A 880 -50.20 21.70 14.99
CA GLY A 880 -49.15 22.71 14.84
C GLY A 880 -48.67 22.84 13.40
N ASN A 881 -47.41 23.24 13.22
CA ASN A 881 -46.78 23.33 11.89
C ASN A 881 -46.59 21.93 11.27
N ILE A 882 -46.34 21.89 9.96
CA ILE A 882 -46.20 20.63 9.19
C ILE A 882 -45.24 19.64 9.86
N HIS A 883 -44.01 20.05 10.21
CA HIS A 883 -43.05 19.17 10.90
C HIS A 883 -43.54 18.64 12.26
N GLN A 884 -44.36 19.39 12.99
CA GLN A 884 -44.96 18.98 14.27
C GLN A 884 -46.12 18.00 14.05
N SER A 885 -46.86 18.17 12.96
CA SER A 885 -47.88 17.22 12.51
C SER A 885 -47.27 15.88 12.08
N ILE A 886 -46.14 15.91 11.35
CA ILE A 886 -45.32 14.73 11.04
C ILE A 886 -44.82 14.07 12.33
N GLU A 887 -44.20 14.84 13.23
CA GLU A 887 -43.68 14.30 14.49
C GLU A 887 -44.77 13.68 15.38
N LYS A 888 -45.97 14.27 15.41
CA LYS A 888 -47.10 13.72 16.16
C LYS A 888 -47.71 12.49 15.50
N LEU A 889 -47.72 12.41 14.17
CA LEU A 889 -48.08 11.21 13.43
C LEU A 889 -47.09 10.08 13.72
N ASP A 890 -45.79 10.33 13.55
CA ASP A 890 -44.74 9.34 13.79
C ASP A 890 -44.76 8.85 15.25
N LYS A 891 -44.93 9.75 16.23
CA LYS A 891 -45.05 9.36 17.65
C LYS A 891 -46.30 8.52 17.95
N GLN A 892 -47.40 8.69 17.21
CA GLN A 892 -48.55 7.76 17.31
C GLN A 892 -48.17 6.37 16.82
N GLY A 893 -47.51 6.28 15.66
CA GLY A 893 -46.98 5.02 15.14
C GLY A 893 -45.97 4.35 16.09
N MET A 894 -45.03 5.13 16.64
CA MET A 894 -44.06 4.67 17.64
C MET A 894 -44.76 4.11 18.89
N SER A 895 -45.75 4.81 19.44
CA SER A 895 -46.48 4.38 20.63
C SER A 895 -47.18 3.03 20.40
N ILE A 896 -47.81 2.85 19.23
CA ILE A 896 -48.48 1.60 18.83
C ILE A 896 -47.48 0.45 18.63
N ILE A 897 -46.25 0.74 18.17
CA ILE A 897 -45.18 -0.26 18.10
C ILE A 897 -44.66 -0.63 19.50
N GLU A 898 -44.62 0.31 20.46
CA GLU A 898 -44.30 0.00 21.87
C GLU A 898 -45.39 -0.83 22.58
N GLU A 899 -46.64 -0.76 22.12
CA GLU A 899 -47.73 -1.65 22.55
C GLU A 899 -47.60 -3.08 22.00
N LEU A 900 -46.62 -3.34 21.12
CA LEU A 900 -46.32 -4.64 20.51
C LEU A 900 -47.49 -5.28 19.74
N SER A 901 -48.52 -4.51 19.36
CA SER A 901 -49.73 -5.02 18.70
C SER A 901 -49.66 -4.92 17.17
N PRO A 902 -49.57 -6.05 16.43
CA PRO A 902 -49.58 -6.03 14.97
C PRO A 902 -50.88 -5.45 14.41
N THR A 903 -52.05 -5.83 14.98
CA THR A 903 -53.36 -5.35 14.52
C THR A 903 -53.53 -3.84 14.68
N ALA A 904 -53.06 -3.26 15.79
CA ALA A 904 -53.11 -1.82 16.00
C ALA A 904 -52.20 -1.07 15.01
N PHE A 905 -51.02 -1.62 14.70
CA PHE A 905 -50.10 -1.03 13.72
C PHE A 905 -50.69 -1.05 12.29
N THR A 906 -51.29 -2.17 11.86
CA THR A 906 -52.02 -2.25 10.57
C THR A 906 -53.18 -1.25 10.53
N ALA A 907 -53.94 -1.11 11.63
CA ALA A 907 -55.05 -0.15 11.72
C ALA A 907 -54.57 1.31 11.62
N TYR A 908 -53.44 1.65 12.24
CA TYR A 908 -52.79 2.97 12.12
C TYR A 908 -52.36 3.27 10.69
N LEU A 909 -51.66 2.34 10.03
CA LEU A 909 -51.24 2.49 8.63
C LEU A 909 -52.45 2.68 7.70
N LYS A 910 -53.53 1.91 7.91
CA LYS A 910 -54.78 2.04 7.14
C LYS A 910 -55.51 3.37 7.38
N LYS A 911 -55.48 3.88 8.62
CA LYS A 911 -56.16 5.13 9.01
C LYS A 911 -55.49 6.38 8.45
N TYR A 912 -54.15 6.42 8.46
CA TYR A 912 -53.38 7.62 8.09
C TYR A 912 -52.67 7.51 6.73
N GLY A 913 -52.59 6.32 6.13
CA GLY A 913 -51.92 6.08 4.86
C GLY A 913 -50.40 6.25 4.90
N ASN A 914 -49.78 6.20 6.09
CA ASN A 914 -48.38 6.58 6.29
C ASN A 914 -47.40 5.64 5.54
N THR A 915 -46.46 6.23 4.81
CA THR A 915 -45.49 5.59 3.91
C THR A 915 -44.17 5.28 4.61
N ILE A 916 -44.25 4.54 5.72
CA ILE A 916 -43.11 3.93 6.42
C ILE A 916 -42.53 2.83 5.52
N CYS A 917 -41.28 2.93 5.03
CA CYS A 917 -40.74 1.94 4.10
C CYS A 917 -40.51 0.57 4.78
N GLY A 918 -40.00 0.56 6.02
CA GLY A 918 -39.81 -0.67 6.81
C GLY A 918 -41.08 -1.20 7.48
N ARG A 919 -42.29 -0.80 7.05
CA ARG A 919 -43.55 -1.24 7.66
C ARG A 919 -43.74 -2.76 7.69
N HIS A 920 -43.32 -3.48 6.64
CA HIS A 920 -43.45 -4.93 6.55
C HIS A 920 -42.41 -5.65 7.44
N PRO A 921 -41.11 -5.27 7.47
CA PRO A 921 -40.18 -5.69 8.52
C PRO A 921 -40.70 -5.49 9.95
N ILE A 922 -41.31 -4.34 10.25
CA ILE A 922 -41.94 -4.06 11.55
C ILE A 922 -43.13 -5.00 11.79
N GLY A 923 -44.00 -5.20 10.79
CA GLY A 923 -45.14 -6.13 10.88
C GLY A 923 -44.71 -7.57 11.16
N VAL A 924 -43.65 -8.06 10.51
CA VAL A 924 -43.05 -9.38 10.76
C VAL A 924 -42.52 -9.48 12.19
N LEU A 925 -41.79 -8.47 12.69
CA LEU A 925 -41.34 -8.44 14.09
C LEU A 925 -42.52 -8.50 15.07
N LEU A 926 -43.54 -7.66 14.90
CA LEU A 926 -44.69 -7.59 15.79
C LEU A 926 -45.46 -8.92 15.84
N ASN A 927 -45.61 -9.61 14.70
CA ASN A 927 -46.23 -10.93 14.66
C ASN A 927 -45.34 -12.04 15.26
N ALA A 928 -44.02 -11.93 15.17
CA ALA A 928 -43.10 -12.84 15.87
C ALA A 928 -43.20 -12.67 17.40
N VAL A 929 -43.28 -11.43 17.88
CA VAL A 929 -43.50 -11.10 19.30
C VAL A 929 -44.86 -11.63 19.78
N ASP A 930 -45.95 -11.36 19.06
CA ASP A 930 -47.29 -11.87 19.41
C ASP A 930 -47.33 -13.40 19.46
N THR A 931 -46.66 -14.07 18.52
CA THR A 931 -46.52 -15.54 18.53
C THR A 931 -45.83 -16.03 19.81
N LEU A 932 -44.76 -15.38 20.26
CA LEU A 932 -44.04 -15.76 21.48
C LEU A 932 -44.85 -15.48 22.74
N GLN A 933 -45.53 -14.34 22.83
CA GLN A 933 -46.39 -14.00 23.97
C GLN A 933 -47.56 -14.98 24.11
N ASN A 934 -48.15 -15.41 23.00
CA ASN A 934 -49.26 -16.37 22.97
C ASN A 934 -48.81 -17.85 23.10
N SER A 935 -47.51 -18.16 23.04
CA SER A 935 -46.98 -19.53 23.10
C SER A 935 -47.03 -20.20 24.49
N GLY A 936 -47.31 -19.44 25.55
CA GLY A 936 -47.35 -19.94 26.93
C GLY A 936 -45.99 -20.00 27.64
N ASN A 937 -44.88 -19.75 26.94
CA ASN A 937 -43.52 -19.85 27.49
C ASN A 937 -43.07 -18.67 28.38
N GLY A 938 -43.95 -17.69 28.64
CA GLY A 938 -43.71 -16.65 29.64
C GLY A 938 -42.66 -15.58 29.28
N HIS A 939 -42.17 -15.55 28.03
CA HIS A 939 -41.26 -14.49 27.56
C HIS A 939 -41.89 -13.11 27.71
N ARG A 940 -41.36 -12.32 28.64
CA ARG A 940 -41.76 -10.93 28.79
C ARG A 940 -40.93 -10.10 27.81
N MET A 941 -41.57 -9.17 27.12
CA MET A 941 -40.94 -8.38 26.07
C MET A 941 -41.35 -6.91 26.18
N ALA A 942 -40.38 -6.02 26.04
CA ALA A 942 -40.60 -4.58 26.10
C ALA A 942 -39.81 -3.86 24.99
N LEU A 943 -40.52 -3.11 24.14
CA LEU A 943 -39.90 -2.24 23.13
C LEU A 943 -39.94 -0.78 23.60
N LYS A 944 -38.80 -0.08 23.45
CA LYS A 944 -38.70 1.36 23.71
C LYS A 944 -37.98 2.09 22.59
N PHE A 945 -38.55 3.20 22.13
CA PHE A 945 -37.86 4.14 21.25
C PHE A 945 -36.83 4.98 22.02
N LEU A 946 -35.66 5.13 21.42
CA LEU A 946 -34.45 5.71 22.01
C LEU A 946 -34.14 7.08 21.40
N LYS A 947 -34.41 7.24 20.11
CA LYS A 947 -34.17 8.48 19.36
C LYS A 947 -35.23 8.67 18.27
N TYR A 948 -35.55 9.93 18.03
CA TYR A 948 -36.34 10.40 16.90
C TYR A 948 -35.62 11.61 16.27
N ALA A 949 -35.69 11.73 14.95
CA ALA A 949 -35.15 12.83 14.16
C ALA A 949 -35.95 13.03 12.86
N GLN A 950 -35.81 14.19 12.24
CA GLN A 950 -36.36 14.52 10.92
C GLN A 950 -35.26 15.10 10.05
N SER A 951 -35.22 14.74 8.76
CA SER A 951 -34.26 15.27 7.79
C SER A 951 -34.44 16.77 7.53
N SER A 952 -35.65 17.30 7.71
CA SER A 952 -35.92 18.75 7.68
C SER A 952 -37.13 19.13 8.54
N GLN A 953 -37.14 20.36 9.06
CA GLN A 953 -38.32 20.93 9.69
C GLN A 953 -39.21 21.58 8.61
N CYS A 954 -40.05 20.78 7.95
CA CYS A 954 -41.02 21.30 6.98
C CYS A 954 -41.91 22.40 7.57
N MET A 955 -41.99 23.52 6.85
CA MET A 955 -42.82 24.69 7.13
C MET A 955 -43.79 24.99 5.96
N SER A 956 -43.56 24.43 4.77
CA SER A 956 -44.37 24.65 3.56
C SER A 956 -44.78 23.34 2.87
N MET A 957 -45.86 23.40 2.06
CA MET A 957 -46.31 22.25 1.24
C MET A 957 -45.37 21.90 0.08
N SER A 958 -44.37 22.74 -0.21
CA SER A 958 -43.30 22.45 -1.17
C SER A 958 -42.07 21.80 -0.53
N ASP A 959 -42.01 21.72 0.79
CA ASP A 959 -40.89 21.09 1.50
C ASP A 959 -40.98 19.56 1.42
N SER A 960 -39.95 18.87 1.88
CA SER A 960 -40.00 17.41 2.11
C SER A 960 -39.10 17.02 3.27
N SER A 961 -39.53 16.03 4.05
CA SER A 961 -38.77 15.45 5.16
C SER A 961 -38.91 13.94 5.17
N VAL A 962 -37.89 13.28 5.69
CA VAL A 962 -37.93 11.87 6.07
C VAL A 962 -37.68 11.79 7.57
N SER A 963 -38.50 11.03 8.28
CA SER A 963 -38.34 10.82 9.72
C SER A 963 -37.49 9.58 9.99
N TYR A 964 -36.67 9.63 11.04
CA TYR A 964 -35.83 8.51 11.49
C TYR A 964 -36.11 8.25 12.96
N ALA A 965 -36.36 6.99 13.30
CA ALA A 965 -36.53 6.55 14.68
C ALA A 965 -35.65 5.33 14.94
N SER A 966 -35.17 5.18 16.17
CA SER A 966 -34.47 3.98 16.62
C SER A 966 -35.04 3.49 17.93
N ALA A 967 -35.11 2.18 18.08
CA ALA A 967 -35.71 1.49 19.21
C ALA A 967 -34.85 0.29 19.63
N ALA A 968 -35.08 -0.20 20.84
CA ALA A 968 -34.60 -1.51 21.27
C ALA A 968 -35.76 -2.32 21.85
N LEU A 969 -35.85 -3.58 21.43
CA LEU A 969 -36.66 -4.62 22.06
C LEU A 969 -35.78 -5.34 23.08
N ARG A 970 -36.30 -5.58 24.29
CA ARG A 970 -35.66 -6.43 25.30
C ARG A 970 -36.56 -7.61 25.60
N LEU A 971 -35.95 -8.79 25.70
CA LEU A 971 -36.48 -9.95 26.40
C LEU A 971 -36.18 -9.74 27.89
N GLU A 972 -37.20 -9.88 28.75
CA GLU A 972 -37.14 -9.77 30.22
C GLU A 972 -37.41 -11.13 30.89
#